data_AF-A0A1Y3PIM8-F1
#
_entry.id   AF-A0A1Y3PIM8-F1
#
_cell.length_a   1.000
_cell.length_b   1.000
_cell.length_c   1.000
_cell.angle_alpha   90.00
_cell.angle_beta   90.00
_cell.angle_gamma   90.00
#
_symmetry.space_group_name_H-M   'P 1'
#
loop_
_entity.id
_entity.type
_entity.pdbx_description
1 polymer ?
#
loop_
_entity_poly.entity_id
_entity_poly.type
_entity_poly.pdbx_seq_one_letter_code
_entity_poly.pdbx_strand_id
1 'polypeptide(L)'
;MFYARYEREQGLKQRLQEHLQAVSEMMANAVSPAVRFRPFKHNDMVEMVRWIGFLHDLGKYTPFFQDYLLNGKESRLKNHAHISACFLYALLLKTLDGKMTQLEKQVWAFLGYLVVRHHHGSLTLKRLFSSEDMWDVLQQQAKALLQQKDATLQDMALGERLDSKMYGHCLRIEDLKNDRGFFYYMPQYLANRLKDEQWYFALIYLFSLLIDADKLDSAGIQPSAVYGTPPERVEHYLSVKHGERKSGSYQDRRNEVRQTVLNVMDGLSDEAIRSQRIFTFTAPTGIGKTLSALQCALRLQERIRQTEGYTPRIITAIPFINIIEQTKKDYEGVFGAERVLAHHRLNDYTAGKKAEGKEEDENVPVDRVMTEVESWESDVIVTTFVQFFHSIVTGENRPLKKVNKLAGSIVILDEVQSLPDVYMPLVGALLRKLAEFYGTRFILMTATQPKLLELGDRLLGGKSLPPVELLPGNESYFRELKRTKLIPLLAEKHTSETLADAILEKYQPQRSVLVVVNTIRRSIELYKQFREKQRAGIIGPETAIHYLSTNIIPKHRREVVETVKEMLRKGNPVILVSTQTIEAGVDLDFDMGFRDLAPMESLIQTAGRINREGHKEDFSPLYIVRLEKDSQYVYGKHHLDRTEKLLQNRKEILEPEYRNLVEAYYRELLEAGVSDESRQLWEQGIVGLDFEKLKEFQLIERMGEVVDVFVELDDTASLLADAYEELAQDSWEPQALWEVFPGWKKDAKPTVYERRNLRRLLLAKMSEYMVQIRLKRAIANLPLDFASRNGVKASFLWIPPSEVQRYYDPVTGFRDETGEAFIV
;
A
#
# COMPACT_ATOMS: atom_id res chain seq x y z
N MET A 1 -35.98 -20.55 -13.96
CA MET A 1 -34.59 -20.17 -14.28
C MET A 1 -34.27 -18.95 -13.44
N PHE A 2 -33.20 -19.01 -12.66
CA PHE A 2 -32.83 -17.99 -11.69
C PHE A 2 -31.60 -17.22 -12.18
N TYR A 3 -31.57 -15.92 -11.92
CA TYR A 3 -30.49 -15.03 -12.37
C TYR A 3 -29.77 -14.40 -11.19
N ALA A 4 -28.45 -14.31 -11.28
CA ALA A 4 -27.63 -13.55 -10.34
C ALA A 4 -27.69 -12.04 -10.64
N ARG A 5 -27.71 -11.70 -11.94
CA ARG A 5 -27.59 -10.33 -12.45
C ARG A 5 -28.41 -10.14 -13.73
N TYR A 6 -28.82 -8.89 -13.95
CA TYR A 6 -29.51 -8.47 -15.16
C TYR A 6 -29.11 -7.05 -15.54
N GLU A 7 -28.24 -6.92 -16.54
CA GLU A 7 -27.86 -5.63 -17.11
C GLU A 7 -28.94 -5.18 -18.10
N ARG A 8 -29.92 -4.41 -17.61
CA ARG A 8 -31.08 -3.99 -18.41
C ARG A 8 -30.70 -3.21 -19.67
N GLU A 9 -29.64 -2.41 -19.62
CA GLU A 9 -29.15 -1.61 -20.75
C GLU A 9 -28.59 -2.47 -21.89
N GLN A 10 -27.98 -3.62 -21.56
CA GLN A 10 -27.36 -4.53 -22.53
C GLN A 10 -28.22 -5.78 -22.83
N GLY A 11 -29.29 -5.99 -22.06
CA GLY A 11 -30.12 -7.20 -22.15
C GLY A 11 -29.42 -8.47 -21.65
N LEU A 12 -28.25 -8.34 -21.00
CA LEU A 12 -27.44 -9.48 -20.55
C LEU A 12 -27.92 -10.01 -19.21
N LYS A 13 -28.14 -11.32 -19.14
CA LYS A 13 -28.54 -12.03 -17.91
C LYS A 13 -27.51 -13.09 -17.58
N GLN A 14 -27.02 -13.08 -16.34
CA GLN A 14 -26.13 -14.12 -15.82
C GLN A 14 -26.95 -15.09 -14.99
N ARG A 15 -26.85 -16.40 -15.28
CA ARG A 15 -27.55 -17.42 -14.48
C ARG A 15 -26.93 -17.54 -13.10
N LEU A 16 -27.78 -17.75 -12.10
CA LEU A 16 -27.34 -17.83 -10.71
C LEU A 16 -26.44 -19.04 -10.46
N GLN A 17 -26.80 -20.22 -10.98
CA GLN A 17 -25.99 -21.42 -10.88
C GLN A 17 -24.57 -21.22 -11.44
N GLU A 18 -24.45 -20.67 -12.64
CA GLU A 18 -23.16 -20.47 -13.32
C GLU A 18 -22.26 -19.54 -12.52
N HIS A 19 -22.83 -18.45 -11.99
CA HIS A 19 -22.14 -17.52 -11.11
C HIS A 19 -21.64 -18.19 -9.81
N LEU A 20 -22.53 -18.89 -9.09
CA LEU A 20 -22.17 -19.58 -7.84
C LEU A 20 -21.08 -20.63 -8.03
N GLN A 21 -21.15 -21.38 -9.13
CA GLN A 21 -20.13 -22.37 -9.48
C GLN A 21 -18.79 -21.70 -9.82
N ALA A 22 -18.81 -20.65 -10.65
CA ALA A 22 -17.62 -19.92 -11.03
C ALA A 22 -16.92 -19.31 -9.80
N VAL A 23 -17.66 -18.62 -8.92
CA VAL A 23 -17.10 -18.06 -7.67
C VAL A 23 -16.53 -19.16 -6.78
N SER A 24 -17.24 -20.26 -6.57
CA SER A 24 -16.76 -21.39 -5.77
C SER A 24 -15.46 -22.00 -6.31
N GLU A 25 -15.37 -22.19 -7.63
CA GLU A 25 -14.18 -22.72 -8.29
C GLU A 25 -13.01 -21.74 -8.26
N MET A 26 -13.27 -20.45 -8.53
CA MET A 26 -12.26 -19.39 -8.43
C MET A 26 -11.67 -19.31 -7.02
N MET A 27 -12.53 -19.28 -6.00
CA MET A 27 -12.04 -19.25 -4.61
C MET A 27 -11.25 -20.51 -4.25
N ALA A 28 -11.72 -21.70 -4.65
CA ALA A 28 -11.03 -22.96 -4.39
C ALA A 28 -9.64 -23.01 -5.03
N ASN A 29 -9.52 -22.55 -6.27
CA ASN A 29 -8.25 -22.50 -7.01
C ASN A 29 -7.30 -21.43 -6.46
N ALA A 30 -7.83 -20.37 -5.85
CA ALA A 30 -7.05 -19.31 -5.22
C ALA A 30 -6.50 -19.70 -3.84
N VAL A 31 -6.97 -20.81 -3.22
CA VAL A 31 -6.40 -21.25 -1.93
C VAL A 31 -4.96 -21.71 -2.13
N SER A 32 -4.01 -20.94 -1.59
CA SER A 32 -2.60 -21.30 -1.68
C SER A 32 -2.28 -22.56 -0.84
N PRO A 33 -1.46 -23.49 -1.36
CA PRO A 33 -0.99 -24.65 -0.60
C PRO A 33 -0.08 -24.27 0.57
N ALA A 34 0.34 -23.00 0.67
CA ALA A 34 1.15 -22.48 1.77
C ALA A 34 0.31 -22.05 2.99
N VAL A 35 -1.01 -21.90 2.84
CA VAL A 35 -1.91 -21.44 3.93
C VAL A 35 -2.05 -22.50 5.02
N ARG A 36 -1.89 -22.09 6.27
CA ARG A 36 -1.98 -22.94 7.45
C ARG A 36 -2.82 -22.26 8.52
N PHE A 37 -4.00 -22.80 8.78
CA PHE A 37 -4.85 -22.40 9.90
C PHE A 37 -5.22 -23.64 10.69
N ARG A 38 -5.19 -23.56 12.02
CA ARG A 38 -5.52 -24.72 12.85
C ARG A 38 -7.05 -24.83 12.97
N PRO A 39 -7.61 -26.04 12.94
CA PRO A 39 -6.97 -27.35 12.74
C PRO A 39 -6.94 -27.83 11.28
N PHE A 40 -7.27 -26.96 10.32
CA PHE A 40 -7.45 -27.31 8.92
C PHE A 40 -6.16 -27.79 8.22
N LYS A 41 -6.30 -28.89 7.48
CA LYS A 41 -5.40 -29.20 6.37
C LYS A 41 -5.82 -28.41 5.14
N HIS A 42 -4.98 -28.40 4.12
CA HIS A 42 -5.24 -27.67 2.86
C HIS A 42 -6.59 -28.05 2.23
N ASN A 43 -6.90 -29.35 2.12
CA ASN A 43 -8.15 -29.81 1.51
C ASN A 43 -9.39 -29.39 2.31
N ASP A 44 -9.30 -29.35 3.64
CA ASP A 44 -10.41 -28.94 4.50
C ASP A 44 -10.72 -27.45 4.30
N MET A 45 -9.68 -26.62 4.16
CA MET A 45 -9.82 -25.19 3.84
C MET A 45 -10.45 -24.99 2.45
N VAL A 46 -9.99 -25.75 1.45
CA VAL A 46 -10.56 -25.73 0.09
C VAL A 46 -12.04 -26.10 0.12
N GLU A 47 -12.44 -27.10 0.91
CA GLU A 47 -13.84 -27.49 1.04
C GLU A 47 -14.68 -26.41 1.72
N MET A 48 -14.20 -25.81 2.81
CA MET A 48 -14.90 -24.69 3.46
C MET A 48 -15.09 -23.51 2.51
N VAL A 49 -14.05 -23.16 1.76
CA VAL A 49 -14.06 -22.09 0.76
C VAL A 49 -15.04 -22.38 -0.38
N ARG A 50 -15.11 -23.63 -0.85
CA ARG A 50 -16.11 -24.05 -1.85
C ARG A 50 -17.52 -23.82 -1.36
N TRP A 51 -17.82 -24.20 -0.11
CA TRP A 51 -19.13 -23.97 0.48
C TRP A 51 -19.46 -22.47 0.61
N ILE A 52 -18.49 -21.64 1.01
CA ILE A 52 -18.65 -20.18 1.06
C ILE A 52 -19.03 -19.65 -0.32
N GLY A 53 -18.22 -19.92 -1.35
CA GLY A 53 -18.45 -19.40 -2.70
C GLY A 53 -19.75 -19.91 -3.32
N PHE A 54 -20.11 -21.17 -3.09
CA PHE A 54 -21.30 -21.77 -3.69
C PHE A 54 -22.62 -21.33 -3.03
N LEU A 55 -22.56 -20.82 -1.78
CA LEU A 55 -23.74 -20.47 -1.00
C LEU A 55 -23.86 -18.98 -0.69
N HIS A 56 -22.86 -18.15 -0.98
CA HIS A 56 -22.87 -16.73 -0.60
C HIS A 56 -24.12 -15.99 -1.08
N ASP A 57 -24.62 -16.38 -2.26
CA ASP A 57 -25.76 -15.77 -2.94
C ASP A 57 -27.01 -16.67 -3.00
N LEU A 58 -27.10 -17.72 -2.16
CA LEU A 58 -28.26 -18.62 -2.11
C LEU A 58 -29.59 -17.86 -1.95
N GLY A 59 -29.63 -16.78 -1.18
CA GLY A 59 -30.82 -15.95 -1.00
C GLY A 59 -31.38 -15.33 -2.30
N LYS A 60 -30.58 -15.27 -3.38
CA LYS A 60 -31.04 -14.80 -4.70
C LYS A 60 -32.03 -15.76 -5.36
N TYR A 61 -32.11 -17.02 -4.90
CA TYR A 61 -33.18 -17.94 -5.33
C TYR A 61 -34.57 -17.54 -4.82
N THR A 62 -34.69 -16.61 -3.87
CA THR A 62 -36.01 -16.16 -3.41
C THR A 62 -36.78 -15.41 -4.51
N PRO A 63 -38.12 -15.56 -4.57
CA PRO A 63 -38.96 -14.78 -5.47
C PRO A 63 -38.79 -13.27 -5.28
N PHE A 64 -38.55 -12.83 -4.04
CA PHE A 64 -38.39 -11.42 -3.70
C PHE A 64 -37.17 -10.79 -4.39
N PHE A 65 -36.05 -11.50 -4.42
CA PHE A 65 -34.86 -11.03 -5.13
C PHE A 65 -35.04 -11.10 -6.65
N GLN A 66 -35.60 -12.18 -7.18
CA GLN A 66 -35.84 -12.32 -8.63
C GLN A 66 -36.81 -11.24 -9.16
N ASP A 67 -37.87 -10.91 -8.41
CA ASP A 67 -38.80 -9.82 -8.75
C ASP A 67 -38.11 -8.45 -8.71
N TYR A 68 -37.25 -8.21 -7.72
CA TYR A 68 -36.44 -6.99 -7.66
C TYR A 68 -35.53 -6.89 -8.89
N LEU A 69 -34.78 -7.94 -9.19
CA LEU A 69 -33.83 -7.97 -10.31
C LEU A 69 -34.53 -7.75 -11.66
N LEU A 70 -35.60 -8.50 -11.93
CA LEU A 70 -36.28 -8.51 -13.23
C LEU A 70 -37.26 -7.36 -13.40
N ASN A 71 -38.01 -7.01 -12.35
CA ASN A 71 -39.14 -6.08 -12.42
C ASN A 71 -38.90 -4.76 -11.65
N GLY A 72 -37.82 -4.65 -10.88
CA GLY A 72 -37.51 -3.44 -10.10
C GLY A 72 -38.40 -3.27 -8.87
N LYS A 73 -39.05 -4.35 -8.43
CA LYS A 73 -39.98 -4.32 -7.31
C LYS A 73 -39.23 -4.27 -5.98
N GLU A 74 -39.21 -3.10 -5.37
CA GLU A 74 -38.58 -2.89 -4.06
C GLU A 74 -39.30 -3.64 -2.93
N SER A 75 -38.54 -4.27 -2.06
CA SER A 75 -39.04 -5.01 -0.89
C SER A 75 -37.95 -5.19 0.16
N ARG A 76 -38.31 -5.11 1.44
CA ARG A 76 -37.41 -5.46 2.55
C ARG A 76 -36.88 -6.91 2.49
N LEU A 77 -37.59 -7.78 1.78
CA LEU A 77 -37.23 -9.20 1.62
C LEU A 77 -36.22 -9.43 0.49
N LYS A 78 -35.81 -8.39 -0.26
CA LYS A 78 -34.85 -8.51 -1.37
C LYS A 78 -33.44 -8.85 -0.90
N ASN A 79 -33.06 -8.46 0.32
CA ASN A 79 -31.70 -8.63 0.84
C ASN A 79 -31.31 -10.11 0.98
N HIS A 80 -30.42 -10.60 0.12
CA HIS A 80 -30.11 -12.02 -0.01
C HIS A 80 -29.03 -12.51 0.98
N ALA A 81 -28.04 -11.67 1.30
CA ALA A 81 -26.82 -12.09 2.01
C ALA A 81 -27.07 -12.70 3.41
N HIS A 82 -28.06 -12.21 4.18
CA HIS A 82 -28.26 -12.71 5.54
C HIS A 82 -28.79 -14.15 5.56
N ILE A 83 -29.81 -14.45 4.75
CA ILE A 83 -30.37 -15.80 4.70
C ILE A 83 -29.34 -16.80 4.14
N SER A 84 -28.53 -16.38 3.16
CA SER A 84 -27.37 -17.15 2.68
C SER A 84 -26.38 -17.49 3.81
N ALA A 85 -26.01 -16.48 4.62
CA ALA A 85 -25.08 -16.66 5.73
C ALA A 85 -25.62 -17.62 6.80
N CYS A 86 -26.90 -17.50 7.16
CA CYS A 86 -27.56 -18.41 8.10
C CYS A 86 -27.59 -19.85 7.59
N PHE A 87 -27.88 -20.04 6.30
CA PHE A 87 -27.86 -21.35 5.66
C PHE A 87 -26.46 -21.97 5.71
N LEU A 88 -25.44 -21.20 5.31
CA LEU A 88 -24.04 -21.63 5.33
C LEU A 88 -23.60 -22.00 6.75
N TYR A 89 -23.93 -21.19 7.75
CA TYR A 89 -23.61 -21.49 9.15
C TYR A 89 -24.16 -22.85 9.58
N ALA A 90 -25.46 -23.09 9.34
CA ALA A 90 -26.11 -24.34 9.71
C ALA A 90 -25.51 -25.54 8.96
N LEU A 91 -25.12 -25.36 7.69
CA LEU A 91 -24.46 -26.38 6.91
C LEU A 91 -23.06 -26.71 7.46
N LEU A 92 -22.23 -25.69 7.70
CA LEU A 92 -20.86 -25.85 8.20
C LEU A 92 -20.82 -26.55 9.56
N LEU A 93 -21.80 -26.32 10.44
CA LEU A 93 -21.91 -27.07 11.70
C LEU A 93 -22.08 -28.59 11.50
N LYS A 94 -22.57 -29.03 10.34
CA LYS A 94 -22.75 -30.44 9.99
C LYS A 94 -21.63 -30.99 9.13
N THR A 95 -21.08 -30.17 8.23
CA THR A 95 -20.09 -30.60 7.23
C THR A 95 -18.66 -30.40 7.67
N LEU A 96 -18.37 -29.44 8.57
CA LEU A 96 -17.05 -29.33 9.17
C LEU A 96 -16.80 -30.58 10.03
N ASP A 97 -16.07 -31.51 9.45
CA ASP A 97 -15.62 -32.74 10.10
C ASP A 97 -14.12 -32.68 10.38
N GLY A 98 -13.63 -33.63 11.18
CA GLY A 98 -12.25 -33.70 11.64
C GLY A 98 -12.14 -33.67 13.17
N LYS A 99 -10.92 -33.78 13.68
CA LYS A 99 -10.59 -33.76 15.12
C LYS A 99 -10.86 -32.41 15.82
N MET A 100 -11.82 -31.63 15.33
CA MET A 100 -12.22 -30.34 15.88
C MET A 100 -13.17 -30.56 17.06
N THR A 101 -12.99 -29.78 18.11
CA THR A 101 -13.98 -29.63 19.18
C THR A 101 -15.25 -28.97 18.64
N GLN A 102 -16.38 -29.18 19.33
CA GLN A 102 -17.64 -28.53 18.95
C GLN A 102 -17.51 -27.00 18.90
N LEU A 103 -16.74 -26.42 19.82
CA LEU A 103 -16.54 -24.98 19.89
C LEU A 103 -15.74 -24.45 18.69
N GLU A 104 -14.67 -25.15 18.28
CA GLU A 104 -13.91 -24.80 17.07
C GLU A 104 -14.78 -24.86 15.81
N LYS A 105 -15.63 -25.89 15.68
CA LYS A 105 -16.59 -25.97 14.56
C LYS A 105 -17.52 -24.77 14.53
N GLN A 106 -18.02 -24.35 15.69
CA GLN A 106 -18.90 -23.19 15.77
C GLN A 106 -18.18 -21.87 15.46
N VAL A 107 -16.92 -21.70 15.90
CA VAL A 107 -16.11 -20.52 15.55
C VAL A 107 -15.89 -20.44 14.04
N TRP A 108 -15.46 -21.53 13.40
CA TRP A 108 -15.25 -21.56 11.95
C TRP A 108 -16.53 -21.35 11.15
N ALA A 109 -17.64 -21.97 11.57
CA ALA A 109 -18.96 -21.71 10.98
C ALA A 109 -19.36 -20.24 11.14
N PHE A 110 -19.08 -19.63 12.30
CA PHE A 110 -19.35 -18.22 12.55
C PHE A 110 -18.48 -17.28 11.68
N LEU A 111 -17.20 -17.60 11.45
CA LEU A 111 -16.37 -16.85 10.50
C LEU A 111 -16.94 -16.94 9.07
N GLY A 112 -17.36 -18.14 8.63
CA GLY A 112 -18.04 -18.31 7.34
C GLY A 112 -19.34 -17.50 7.24
N TYR A 113 -20.13 -17.46 8.33
CA TYR A 113 -21.31 -16.60 8.44
C TYR A 113 -20.96 -15.13 8.24
N LEU A 114 -19.94 -14.60 8.93
CA LEU A 114 -19.54 -13.20 8.81
C LEU A 114 -19.10 -12.86 7.38
N VAL A 115 -18.34 -13.76 6.76
CA VAL A 115 -17.85 -13.60 5.39
C VAL A 115 -19.01 -13.42 4.41
N VAL A 116 -19.99 -14.33 4.43
CA VAL A 116 -21.17 -14.25 3.57
C VAL A 116 -22.10 -13.11 3.99
N ARG A 117 -22.24 -12.82 5.27
CA ARG A 117 -23.14 -11.77 5.75
C ARG A 117 -22.73 -10.38 5.25
N HIS A 118 -21.43 -10.14 5.18
CA HIS A 118 -20.85 -8.82 4.93
C HIS A 118 -20.18 -8.67 3.57
N HIS A 119 -20.29 -9.63 2.64
CA HIS A 119 -19.54 -9.59 1.37
C HIS A 119 -19.83 -8.35 0.50
N HIS A 120 -20.98 -7.68 0.68
CA HIS A 120 -21.33 -6.40 0.04
C HIS A 120 -20.93 -5.14 0.84
N GLY A 121 -20.35 -5.29 2.04
CA GLY A 121 -20.02 -4.19 2.93
C GLY A 121 -18.72 -4.42 3.69
N SER A 122 -18.52 -3.66 4.77
CA SER A 122 -17.38 -3.84 5.66
C SER A 122 -17.66 -4.89 6.73
N LEU A 123 -16.60 -5.60 7.15
CA LEU A 123 -16.66 -6.53 8.27
C LEU A 123 -17.01 -5.79 9.56
N THR A 124 -17.94 -6.36 10.32
CA THR A 124 -18.30 -5.90 11.66
C THR A 124 -18.83 -7.05 12.48
N LEU A 125 -18.62 -6.99 13.79
CA LEU A 125 -19.20 -7.93 14.76
C LEU A 125 -20.43 -7.35 15.46
N LYS A 126 -20.79 -6.09 15.15
CA LYS A 126 -21.89 -5.38 15.80
C LYS A 126 -23.19 -5.60 15.04
N ARG A 127 -24.31 -5.68 15.78
CA ARG A 127 -25.68 -5.67 15.23
C ARG A 127 -25.96 -6.79 14.21
N LEU A 128 -25.35 -7.97 14.38
CA LEU A 128 -25.55 -9.13 13.49
C LEU A 128 -27.04 -9.53 13.39
N PHE A 129 -27.75 -9.50 14.53
CA PHE A 129 -29.20 -9.69 14.64
C PHE A 129 -29.83 -8.52 15.41
N SER A 130 -30.13 -7.40 14.73
CA SER A 130 -30.42 -6.12 15.37
C SER A 130 -31.87 -5.87 15.77
N SER A 131 -32.83 -6.66 15.30
CA SER A 131 -34.26 -6.45 15.58
C SER A 131 -35.07 -7.75 15.47
N GLU A 132 -36.24 -7.81 16.11
CA GLU A 132 -37.21 -8.90 15.92
C GLU A 132 -37.72 -8.95 14.48
N ASP A 133 -37.92 -7.80 13.83
CA ASP A 133 -38.30 -7.71 12.41
C ASP A 133 -37.33 -8.45 11.48
N MET A 134 -36.04 -8.52 11.84
CA MET A 134 -35.04 -9.24 11.05
C MET A 134 -35.28 -10.75 11.05
N TRP A 135 -35.73 -11.32 12.18
CA TRP A 135 -36.08 -12.73 12.26
C TRP A 135 -37.31 -13.03 11.43
N ASP A 136 -38.31 -12.14 11.42
CA ASP A 136 -39.51 -12.29 10.57
C ASP A 136 -39.17 -12.25 9.08
N VAL A 137 -38.22 -11.40 8.68
CA VAL A 137 -37.69 -11.36 7.30
C VAL A 137 -37.01 -12.69 6.96
N LEU A 138 -36.11 -13.17 7.82
CA LEU A 138 -35.41 -14.44 7.60
C LEU A 138 -36.37 -15.62 7.53
N GLN A 139 -37.39 -15.68 8.40
CA GLN A 139 -38.41 -16.73 8.37
C GLN A 139 -39.21 -16.70 7.06
N GLN A 140 -39.58 -15.53 6.56
CA GLN A 140 -40.27 -15.40 5.27
C GLN A 140 -39.39 -15.83 4.09
N GLN A 141 -38.12 -15.43 4.08
CA GLN A 141 -37.14 -15.84 3.07
C GLN A 141 -36.91 -17.36 3.11
N ALA A 142 -36.74 -17.94 4.30
CA ALA A 142 -36.56 -19.37 4.48
C ALA A 142 -37.79 -20.16 4.01
N LYS A 143 -39.00 -19.69 4.33
CA LYS A 143 -40.24 -20.29 3.83
C LYS A 143 -40.31 -20.26 2.31
N ALA A 144 -39.93 -19.16 1.67
CA ALA A 144 -39.90 -19.06 0.21
C ALA A 144 -38.87 -20.02 -0.42
N LEU A 145 -37.67 -20.13 0.16
CA LEU A 145 -36.64 -21.10 -0.27
C LEU A 145 -37.08 -22.55 -0.07
N LEU A 146 -37.83 -22.86 1.00
CA LEU A 146 -38.41 -24.19 1.22
C LEU A 146 -39.50 -24.51 0.18
N GLN A 147 -40.34 -23.54 -0.17
CA GLN A 147 -41.37 -23.69 -1.19
C GLN A 147 -40.79 -23.94 -2.59
N GLN A 148 -39.60 -23.39 -2.87
CA GLN A 148 -38.89 -23.57 -4.14
C GLN A 148 -37.77 -24.62 -4.07
N LYS A 149 -37.69 -25.39 -2.98
CA LYS A 149 -36.58 -26.30 -2.68
C LYS A 149 -36.19 -27.19 -3.87
N ASP A 150 -37.16 -27.86 -4.47
CA ASP A 150 -36.86 -28.83 -5.54
C ASP A 150 -36.32 -28.12 -6.78
N ALA A 151 -36.84 -26.94 -7.12
CA ALA A 151 -36.33 -26.12 -8.22
C ALA A 151 -34.93 -25.56 -7.92
N THR A 152 -34.68 -25.12 -6.69
CA THR A 152 -33.36 -24.64 -6.26
C THR A 152 -32.32 -25.76 -6.26
N LEU A 153 -32.61 -26.92 -5.67
CA LEU A 153 -31.70 -28.07 -5.65
C LEU A 153 -31.41 -28.60 -7.06
N GLN A 154 -32.42 -28.61 -7.94
CA GLN A 154 -32.25 -28.99 -9.33
C GLN A 154 -31.36 -28.00 -10.09
N ASP A 155 -31.58 -26.69 -9.93
CA ASP A 155 -30.79 -25.63 -10.58
C ASP A 155 -29.34 -25.61 -10.07
N MET A 156 -29.14 -25.72 -8.76
CA MET A 156 -27.80 -25.76 -8.16
C MET A 156 -26.98 -27.01 -8.56
N ALA A 157 -27.63 -28.05 -9.08
CA ALA A 157 -27.00 -29.30 -9.51
C ALA A 157 -26.04 -29.92 -8.47
N LEU A 158 -26.34 -29.77 -7.18
CA LEU A 158 -25.45 -30.16 -6.07
C LEU A 158 -25.27 -31.68 -5.89
N GLY A 159 -25.99 -32.52 -6.65
CA GLY A 159 -25.89 -33.98 -6.57
C GLY A 159 -26.11 -34.53 -5.14
N GLU A 160 -25.35 -35.56 -4.76
CA GLU A 160 -25.36 -36.19 -3.43
C GLU A 160 -24.76 -35.31 -2.30
N ARG A 161 -24.23 -34.11 -2.59
CA ARG A 161 -23.54 -33.26 -1.57
C ARG A 161 -24.46 -32.51 -0.64
N LEU A 162 -25.68 -32.19 -1.08
CA LEU A 162 -26.68 -31.50 -0.28
C LEU A 162 -28.05 -32.09 -0.57
N ASP A 163 -28.47 -33.04 0.27
CA ASP A 163 -29.76 -33.68 0.10
C ASP A 163 -30.94 -32.77 0.52
N SER A 164 -32.12 -33.19 0.10
CA SER A 164 -33.39 -32.49 0.34
C SER A 164 -33.73 -32.33 1.84
N LYS A 165 -33.20 -33.20 2.70
CA LYS A 165 -33.42 -33.18 4.17
C LYS A 165 -32.46 -32.19 4.84
N MET A 166 -31.18 -32.20 4.46
CA MET A 166 -30.16 -31.26 4.91
C MET A 166 -30.52 -29.83 4.50
N TYR A 167 -30.95 -29.63 3.24
CA TYR A 167 -31.43 -28.31 2.78
C TYR A 167 -32.57 -27.78 3.67
N GLY A 168 -33.53 -28.63 4.01
CA GLY A 168 -34.62 -28.27 4.91
C GLY A 168 -34.14 -27.96 6.33
N HIS A 169 -33.14 -28.70 6.83
CA HIS A 169 -32.54 -28.47 8.14
C HIS A 169 -31.81 -27.13 8.23
N CYS A 170 -31.03 -26.76 7.20
CA CYS A 170 -30.30 -25.50 7.14
C CYS A 170 -31.22 -24.25 7.09
N LEU A 171 -32.49 -24.41 6.72
CA LEU A 171 -33.49 -23.34 6.67
C LEU A 171 -34.37 -23.24 7.94
N ARG A 172 -34.05 -23.98 9.00
CA ARG A 172 -34.79 -23.87 10.28
C ARG A 172 -34.34 -22.66 11.09
N ILE A 173 -34.82 -21.48 10.68
CA ILE A 173 -34.50 -20.20 11.32
C ILE A 173 -34.90 -20.16 12.81
N GLU A 174 -35.93 -20.90 13.20
CA GLU A 174 -36.32 -20.99 14.62
C GLU A 174 -35.23 -21.62 15.49
N ASP A 175 -34.47 -22.60 14.98
CA ASP A 175 -33.34 -23.19 15.72
C ASP A 175 -32.26 -22.13 15.97
N LEU A 176 -31.95 -21.33 14.95
CA LEU A 176 -30.99 -20.21 15.04
C LEU A 176 -31.50 -19.10 15.96
N LYS A 177 -32.81 -18.81 15.94
CA LYS A 177 -33.45 -17.82 16.81
C LYS A 177 -33.38 -18.27 18.27
N ASN A 178 -33.60 -19.55 18.54
CA ASN A 178 -33.46 -20.12 19.88
C ASN A 178 -32.00 -20.09 20.37
N ASP A 179 -31.03 -20.28 19.47
CA ASP A 179 -29.59 -20.19 19.76
C ASP A 179 -29.00 -18.78 19.53
N ARG A 180 -29.83 -17.74 19.41
CA ARG A 180 -29.36 -16.38 19.09
C ARG A 180 -28.35 -15.83 20.09
N GLY A 181 -28.42 -16.27 21.34
CA GLY A 181 -27.45 -15.94 22.39
C GLY A 181 -26.02 -16.25 21.94
N PHE A 182 -25.82 -17.36 21.22
CA PHE A 182 -24.53 -17.72 20.69
C PHE A 182 -23.94 -16.64 19.77
N PHE A 183 -24.72 -16.14 18.81
CA PHE A 183 -24.29 -15.07 17.91
C PHE A 183 -24.02 -13.75 18.64
N TYR A 184 -24.79 -13.43 19.68
CA TYR A 184 -24.59 -12.22 20.48
C TYR A 184 -23.33 -12.30 21.34
N TYR A 185 -23.03 -13.46 21.90
CA TYR A 185 -21.88 -13.64 22.81
C TYR A 185 -20.60 -14.09 22.10
N MET A 186 -20.68 -14.68 20.90
CA MET A 186 -19.50 -15.14 20.14
C MET A 186 -18.44 -14.05 19.94
N PRO A 187 -18.78 -12.81 19.54
CA PRO A 187 -17.80 -11.71 19.50
C PRO A 187 -17.07 -11.52 20.83
N GLN A 188 -17.78 -11.59 21.95
CA GLN A 188 -17.19 -11.46 23.29
C GLN A 188 -16.35 -12.68 23.67
N TYR A 189 -16.73 -13.89 23.22
CA TYR A 189 -15.93 -15.09 23.40
C TYR A 189 -14.62 -15.01 22.65
N LEU A 190 -14.64 -14.65 21.35
CA LEU A 190 -13.44 -14.47 20.52
C LEU A 190 -12.50 -13.41 21.12
N ALA A 191 -13.07 -12.27 21.54
CA ALA A 191 -12.28 -11.18 22.10
C ALA A 191 -11.74 -11.46 23.52
N ASN A 192 -12.24 -12.48 24.24
CA ASN A 192 -11.85 -12.72 25.64
C ASN A 192 -11.39 -14.15 25.95
N ARG A 193 -12.27 -15.14 25.78
CA ARG A 193 -12.03 -16.53 26.21
C ARG A 193 -11.33 -17.37 25.15
N LEU A 194 -11.54 -17.05 23.88
CA LEU A 194 -11.01 -17.74 22.71
C LEU A 194 -10.02 -16.87 21.93
N LYS A 195 -9.29 -16.01 22.65
CA LYS A 195 -8.29 -15.11 22.06
C LYS A 195 -7.26 -15.92 21.29
N ASP A 196 -7.25 -15.72 19.99
CA ASP A 196 -6.27 -16.27 19.07
C ASP A 196 -6.23 -15.36 17.84
N GLU A 197 -5.05 -14.85 17.52
CA GLU A 197 -4.85 -14.01 16.34
C GLU A 197 -5.24 -14.71 15.03
N GLN A 198 -5.25 -16.05 15.00
CA GLN A 198 -5.61 -16.81 13.80
C GLN A 198 -7.01 -16.47 13.28
N TRP A 199 -7.95 -16.09 14.17
CA TRP A 199 -9.32 -15.76 13.78
C TRP A 199 -9.37 -14.52 12.89
N TYR A 200 -8.54 -13.51 13.17
CA TYR A 200 -8.44 -12.32 12.33
C TYR A 200 -7.91 -12.68 10.95
N PHE A 201 -6.75 -13.34 10.90
CA PHE A 201 -6.10 -13.69 9.64
C PHE A 201 -6.93 -14.65 8.79
N ALA A 202 -7.65 -15.58 9.41
CA ALA A 202 -8.58 -16.47 8.72
C ALA A 202 -9.79 -15.71 8.18
N LEU A 203 -10.39 -14.85 9.00
CA LEU A 203 -11.56 -14.05 8.60
C LEU A 203 -11.25 -13.15 7.41
N ILE A 204 -10.18 -12.35 7.48
CA ILE A 204 -9.83 -11.44 6.37
C ILE A 204 -9.39 -12.20 5.12
N TYR A 205 -8.80 -13.39 5.25
CA TYR A 205 -8.40 -14.23 4.12
C TYR A 205 -9.62 -14.83 3.40
N LEU A 206 -10.54 -15.46 4.14
CA LEU A 206 -11.79 -16.00 3.59
C LEU A 206 -12.65 -14.90 2.97
N PHE A 207 -12.71 -13.74 3.63
CA PHE A 207 -13.42 -12.58 3.12
C PHE A 207 -12.81 -12.08 1.82
N SER A 208 -11.49 -11.92 1.79
CA SER A 208 -10.72 -11.53 0.61
C SER A 208 -10.97 -12.46 -0.58
N LEU A 209 -10.95 -13.78 -0.37
CA LEU A 209 -11.24 -14.76 -1.42
C LEU A 209 -12.64 -14.57 -2.01
N LEU A 210 -13.66 -14.39 -1.17
CA LEU A 210 -15.05 -14.25 -1.62
C LEU A 210 -15.25 -12.97 -2.43
N ILE A 211 -14.86 -11.82 -1.87
CA ILE A 211 -15.10 -10.53 -2.51
C ILE A 211 -14.28 -10.34 -3.78
N ASP A 212 -13.12 -11.00 -3.87
CA ASP A 212 -12.28 -10.98 -5.06
C ASP A 212 -12.89 -11.86 -6.16
N ALA A 213 -13.24 -13.11 -5.85
CA ALA A 213 -13.85 -14.03 -6.80
C ALA A 213 -15.20 -13.54 -7.33
N ASP A 214 -16.08 -13.03 -6.44
CA ASP A 214 -17.36 -12.46 -6.84
C ASP A 214 -17.15 -11.29 -7.81
N LYS A 215 -16.24 -10.35 -7.50
CA LYS A 215 -15.95 -9.18 -8.36
C LYS A 215 -15.24 -9.54 -9.68
N LEU A 216 -14.41 -10.57 -9.70
CA LEU A 216 -13.77 -11.05 -10.94
C LEU A 216 -14.79 -11.69 -11.86
N ASP A 217 -15.63 -12.59 -11.34
CA ASP A 217 -16.71 -13.22 -12.11
C ASP A 217 -17.72 -12.17 -12.62
N SER A 218 -18.10 -11.23 -11.76
CA SER A 218 -18.90 -10.04 -12.11
C SER A 218 -18.41 -9.31 -13.35
N ALA A 219 -17.09 -9.17 -13.46
CA ALA A 219 -16.44 -8.41 -14.51
C ALA A 219 -16.10 -9.29 -15.73
N GLY A 220 -16.40 -10.59 -15.67
CA GLY A 220 -16.00 -11.57 -16.67
C GLY A 220 -14.49 -11.71 -16.81
N ILE A 221 -13.75 -11.55 -15.69
CA ILE A 221 -12.29 -11.68 -15.64
C ILE A 221 -11.95 -13.06 -15.09
N GLN A 222 -11.07 -13.76 -15.79
CA GLN A 222 -10.50 -15.01 -15.29
C GLN A 222 -9.23 -14.69 -14.48
N PRO A 223 -9.05 -15.29 -13.30
CA PRO A 223 -7.83 -15.12 -12.52
C PRO A 223 -6.57 -15.43 -13.34
N SER A 224 -5.55 -14.59 -13.20
CA SER A 224 -4.28 -14.76 -13.89
C SER A 224 -3.43 -15.86 -13.22
N ALA A 225 -2.97 -16.84 -14.02
CA ALA A 225 -1.92 -17.75 -13.56
C ALA A 225 -0.61 -16.97 -13.41
N VAL A 226 0.13 -17.23 -12.33
CA VAL A 226 1.43 -16.59 -12.11
C VAL A 226 2.51 -17.32 -12.89
N TYR A 227 3.18 -16.62 -13.81
CA TYR A 227 4.28 -17.18 -14.57
C TYR A 227 5.63 -16.87 -13.90
N GLY A 228 6.44 -17.91 -13.73
CA GLY A 228 7.80 -17.75 -13.22
C GLY A 228 8.70 -17.03 -14.22
N THR A 229 9.73 -16.33 -13.72
CA THR A 229 10.74 -15.68 -14.57
C THR A 229 12.13 -16.17 -14.17
N PRO A 230 12.99 -16.58 -15.12
CA PRO A 230 14.34 -17.02 -14.79
C PRO A 230 15.18 -15.89 -14.16
N PRO A 231 15.98 -16.14 -13.11
CA PRO A 231 16.84 -15.14 -12.47
C PRO A 231 17.83 -14.46 -13.45
N GLU A 232 18.23 -15.14 -14.52
CA GLU A 232 19.17 -14.66 -15.55
C GLU A 232 18.61 -13.47 -16.35
N ARG A 233 17.28 -13.28 -16.36
CA ARG A 233 16.65 -12.11 -16.99
C ARG A 233 17.13 -10.80 -16.39
N VAL A 234 17.48 -10.78 -15.10
CA VAL A 234 18.05 -9.60 -14.44
C VAL A 234 19.45 -9.28 -14.99
N GLU A 235 20.26 -10.31 -15.26
CA GLU A 235 21.61 -10.14 -15.82
C GLU A 235 21.54 -9.63 -17.26
N HIS A 236 20.63 -10.20 -18.05
CA HIS A 236 20.34 -9.72 -19.39
C HIS A 236 19.91 -8.25 -19.38
N TYR A 237 18.95 -7.87 -18.53
CA TYR A 237 18.52 -6.48 -18.39
C TYR A 237 19.67 -5.54 -17.99
N LEU A 238 20.51 -5.95 -17.04
CA LEU A 238 21.68 -5.17 -16.63
C LEU A 238 22.67 -4.94 -17.79
N SER A 239 22.91 -5.96 -18.61
CA SER A 239 23.80 -5.84 -19.79
C SER A 239 23.28 -4.80 -20.80
N VAL A 240 21.95 -4.76 -21.00
CA VAL A 240 21.29 -3.78 -21.88
C VAL A 240 21.29 -2.38 -21.25
N LYS A 241 20.96 -2.27 -19.96
CA LYS A 241 20.85 -1.00 -19.23
C LYS A 241 22.18 -0.25 -19.14
N HIS A 242 23.29 -0.96 -19.01
CA HIS A 242 24.61 -0.36 -18.83
C HIS A 242 25.46 -0.31 -20.12
N GLY A 243 25.06 -1.03 -21.19
CA GLY A 243 25.81 -1.16 -22.43
C GLY A 243 27.16 -1.87 -22.25
N GLU A 244 28.01 -1.90 -23.28
CA GLU A 244 29.41 -2.39 -23.22
C GLU A 244 30.35 -1.43 -22.45
N ARG A 245 29.87 -0.72 -21.42
CA ARG A 245 30.74 0.12 -20.60
C ARG A 245 31.61 -0.75 -19.71
N LYS A 246 32.92 -0.67 -20.00
CA LYS A 246 34.01 -1.39 -19.34
C LYS A 246 33.94 -1.31 -17.82
N SER A 247 34.23 -2.46 -17.23
CA SER A 247 34.59 -2.74 -15.85
C SER A 247 35.17 -1.54 -15.10
N GLY A 248 34.62 -1.26 -13.93
CA GLY A 248 35.12 -0.30 -12.96
C GLY A 248 34.75 -0.78 -11.56
N SER A 249 35.53 -0.40 -10.55
CA SER A 249 35.46 -0.98 -9.19
C SER A 249 34.06 -0.97 -8.58
N TYR A 250 33.24 0.04 -8.92
CA TYR A 250 31.86 0.16 -8.42
C TYR A 250 30.90 -0.87 -9.02
N GLN A 251 31.02 -1.18 -10.33
CA GLN A 251 30.19 -2.19 -10.99
C GLN A 251 30.61 -3.60 -10.58
N ASP A 252 31.90 -3.82 -10.37
CA ASP A 252 32.44 -5.08 -9.86
C ASP A 252 31.90 -5.36 -8.46
N ARG A 253 31.84 -4.34 -7.59
CA ARG A 253 31.28 -4.45 -6.24
C ARG A 253 29.77 -4.74 -6.22
N ARG A 254 29.00 -4.12 -7.13
CA ARG A 254 27.57 -4.45 -7.31
C ARG A 254 27.38 -5.91 -7.73
N ASN A 255 28.22 -6.39 -8.65
CA ASN A 255 28.20 -7.79 -9.07
C ASN A 255 28.60 -8.74 -7.93
N GLU A 256 29.62 -8.39 -7.14
CA GLU A 256 30.03 -9.17 -5.96
C GLU A 256 28.89 -9.32 -4.94
N VAL A 257 28.23 -8.22 -4.58
CA VAL A 257 27.07 -8.24 -3.68
C VAL A 257 25.98 -9.14 -4.22
N ARG A 258 25.66 -9.00 -5.51
CA ARG A 258 24.63 -9.79 -6.19
C ARG A 258 24.95 -11.28 -6.18
N GLN A 259 26.18 -11.65 -6.51
CA GLN A 259 26.64 -13.04 -6.48
C GLN A 259 26.65 -13.60 -5.04
N THR A 260 27.06 -12.82 -4.05
CA THR A 260 27.01 -13.23 -2.65
C THR A 260 25.58 -13.53 -2.20
N VAL A 261 24.63 -12.65 -2.54
CA VAL A 261 23.21 -12.84 -2.24
C VAL A 261 22.65 -14.10 -2.88
N LEU A 262 23.00 -14.37 -4.15
CA LEU A 262 22.59 -15.59 -4.85
C LEU A 262 23.20 -16.85 -4.21
N ASN A 263 24.49 -16.82 -3.89
CA ASN A 263 25.19 -17.94 -3.26
C ASN A 263 24.56 -18.31 -1.91
N VAL A 264 24.13 -17.32 -1.12
CA VAL A 264 23.39 -17.58 0.13
C VAL A 264 22.09 -18.32 -0.15
N MET A 265 21.30 -17.84 -1.13
CA MET A 265 20.03 -18.48 -1.51
C MET A 265 20.23 -19.90 -2.07
N ASP A 266 21.28 -20.11 -2.86
CA ASP A 266 21.67 -21.41 -3.42
C ASP A 266 22.15 -22.40 -2.35
N GLY A 267 22.85 -21.89 -1.34
CA GLY A 267 23.32 -22.68 -0.20
C GLY A 267 22.23 -23.16 0.76
N LEU A 268 21.00 -22.63 0.66
CA LEU A 268 19.89 -23.09 1.50
C LEU A 268 19.45 -24.50 1.11
N SER A 269 19.28 -25.38 2.10
CA SER A 269 18.68 -26.70 1.91
C SER A 269 17.19 -26.59 1.59
N ASP A 270 16.59 -27.65 1.02
CA ASP A 270 15.15 -27.65 0.74
C ASP A 270 14.29 -27.52 2.01
N GLU A 271 14.79 -28.02 3.15
CA GLU A 271 14.13 -27.83 4.44
C GLU A 271 14.23 -26.37 4.92
N ALA A 272 15.36 -25.70 4.66
CA ALA A 272 15.49 -24.28 4.94
C ALA A 272 14.56 -23.44 4.04
N ILE A 273 14.38 -23.81 2.77
CA ILE A 273 13.39 -23.15 1.89
C ILE A 273 11.95 -23.29 2.42
N ARG A 274 11.61 -24.44 3.01
CA ARG A 274 10.28 -24.70 3.58
C ARG A 274 10.04 -24.03 4.93
N SER A 275 11.05 -23.92 5.78
CA SER A 275 10.92 -23.38 7.14
C SER A 275 11.25 -21.89 7.23
N GLN A 276 12.23 -21.40 6.46
CA GLN A 276 12.63 -20.01 6.48
C GLN A 276 11.67 -19.14 5.66
N ARG A 277 11.03 -18.19 6.32
CA ARG A 277 10.06 -17.28 5.69
C ARG A 277 10.49 -15.82 5.68
N ILE A 278 11.55 -15.45 6.39
CA ILE A 278 11.99 -14.04 6.45
C ILE A 278 13.48 -13.95 6.17
N PHE A 279 13.84 -13.07 5.24
CA PHE A 279 15.19 -12.78 4.80
C PHE A 279 15.45 -11.28 5.01
N THR A 280 16.68 -10.93 5.38
CA THR A 280 17.12 -9.55 5.51
C THR A 280 18.21 -9.27 4.48
N PHE A 281 18.21 -8.07 3.90
CA PHE A 281 19.27 -7.64 3.00
C PHE A 281 19.73 -6.24 3.39
N THR A 282 20.82 -6.20 4.15
CA THR A 282 21.40 -4.95 4.65
C THR A 282 22.62 -4.58 3.85
N ALA A 283 22.52 -3.48 3.11
CA ALA A 283 23.63 -3.01 2.30
C ALA A 283 23.58 -1.49 2.10
N PRO A 284 24.72 -0.81 1.93
CA PRO A 284 24.75 0.64 1.76
C PRO A 284 23.94 1.12 0.54
N THR A 285 23.52 2.38 0.58
CA THR A 285 22.84 3.01 -0.56
C THR A 285 23.76 3.07 -1.79
N GLY A 286 23.20 2.77 -2.97
CA GLY A 286 23.92 2.78 -4.25
C GLY A 286 24.53 1.44 -4.69
N ILE A 287 24.55 0.42 -3.82
CA ILE A 287 25.16 -0.89 -4.11
C ILE A 287 24.30 -1.84 -4.97
N GLY A 288 23.21 -1.34 -5.58
CA GLY A 288 22.35 -2.13 -6.47
C GLY A 288 21.32 -3.03 -5.76
N LYS A 289 20.95 -2.70 -4.51
CA LYS A 289 19.98 -3.44 -3.68
C LYS A 289 18.74 -3.92 -4.46
N THR A 290 18.07 -3.04 -5.20
CA THR A 290 16.80 -3.30 -5.90
C THR A 290 16.86 -4.49 -6.85
N LEU A 291 17.83 -4.51 -7.79
CA LEU A 291 17.94 -5.59 -8.77
C LEU A 291 18.56 -6.86 -8.16
N SER A 292 19.47 -6.74 -7.19
CA SER A 292 20.01 -7.90 -6.47
C SER A 292 18.93 -8.63 -5.66
N ALA A 293 18.05 -7.89 -4.98
CA ALA A 293 16.93 -8.48 -4.26
C ALA A 293 15.89 -9.08 -5.20
N LEU A 294 15.61 -8.44 -6.34
CA LEU A 294 14.72 -9.00 -7.35
C LEU A 294 15.28 -10.32 -7.90
N GLN A 295 16.58 -10.38 -8.22
CA GLN A 295 17.20 -11.61 -8.71
C GLN A 295 17.15 -12.72 -7.64
N CYS A 296 17.39 -12.36 -6.38
CA CYS A 296 17.24 -13.28 -5.24
C CYS A 296 15.79 -13.78 -5.10
N ALA A 297 14.79 -12.91 -5.26
CA ALA A 297 13.38 -13.28 -5.22
C ALA A 297 13.00 -14.23 -6.36
N LEU A 298 13.52 -14.01 -7.58
CA LEU A 298 13.34 -14.94 -8.71
C LEU A 298 13.97 -16.29 -8.42
N ARG A 299 15.16 -16.32 -7.81
CA ARG A 299 15.83 -17.57 -7.44
C ARG A 299 15.05 -18.31 -6.35
N LEU A 300 14.55 -17.60 -5.34
CA LEU A 300 13.68 -18.15 -4.32
C LEU A 300 12.36 -18.67 -4.92
N GLN A 301 11.75 -17.94 -5.87
CA GLN A 301 10.54 -18.37 -6.59
C GLN A 301 10.76 -19.71 -7.29
N GLU A 302 11.90 -19.87 -7.97
CA GLU A 302 12.28 -21.12 -8.61
C GLU A 302 12.45 -22.26 -7.60
N ARG A 303 13.17 -22.03 -6.49
CA ARG A 303 13.37 -23.02 -5.42
C ARG A 303 12.04 -23.45 -4.79
N ILE A 304 11.11 -22.52 -4.55
CA ILE A 304 9.78 -22.82 -4.00
C ILE A 304 8.97 -23.66 -4.98
N ARG A 305 9.02 -23.34 -6.29
CA ARG A 305 8.36 -24.15 -7.32
C ARG A 305 8.88 -25.58 -7.33
N GLN A 306 10.18 -25.77 -7.15
CA GLN A 306 10.80 -27.09 -7.09
C GLN A 306 10.47 -27.86 -5.80
N THR A 307 10.44 -27.19 -4.64
CA THR A 307 10.33 -27.86 -3.33
C THR A 307 8.91 -27.94 -2.76
N GLU A 308 8.03 -27.01 -3.14
CA GLU A 308 6.66 -26.87 -2.63
C GLU A 308 5.59 -26.92 -3.76
N GLY A 309 5.99 -26.95 -5.03
CA GLY A 309 5.11 -27.30 -6.15
C GLY A 309 4.19 -26.19 -6.66
N TYR A 310 4.46 -24.91 -6.32
CA TYR A 310 3.68 -23.77 -6.81
C TYR A 310 4.59 -22.58 -7.14
N THR A 311 4.12 -21.63 -7.95
CA THR A 311 4.87 -20.43 -8.34
C THR A 311 4.42 -19.22 -7.50
N PRO A 312 5.26 -18.66 -6.61
CA PRO A 312 4.94 -17.45 -5.87
C PRO A 312 4.76 -16.20 -6.75
N ARG A 313 3.75 -15.38 -6.47
CA ARG A 313 3.67 -13.98 -6.96
C ARG A 313 4.72 -13.13 -6.27
N ILE A 314 5.29 -12.14 -6.96
CA ILE A 314 6.25 -11.19 -6.36
C ILE A 314 5.53 -9.87 -6.10
N ILE A 315 5.62 -9.38 -4.86
CA ILE A 315 5.01 -8.12 -4.44
C ILE A 315 6.10 -7.24 -3.84
N THR A 316 6.35 -6.07 -4.40
CA THR A 316 7.34 -5.12 -3.88
C THR A 316 6.63 -3.90 -3.33
N ALA A 317 6.77 -3.66 -2.02
CA ALA A 317 6.22 -2.49 -1.37
C ALA A 317 7.35 -1.49 -1.04
N ILE A 318 7.13 -0.23 -1.37
CA ILE A 318 8.10 0.86 -1.23
C ILE A 318 7.44 2.02 -0.45
N PRO A 319 8.15 2.72 0.44
CA PRO A 319 7.56 3.80 1.23
C PRO A 319 7.25 5.07 0.42
N PHE A 320 8.13 5.43 -0.51
CA PHE A 320 8.05 6.72 -1.22
C PHE A 320 7.53 6.56 -2.65
N ILE A 321 6.47 7.30 -2.98
CA ILE A 321 5.85 7.29 -4.33
C ILE A 321 6.88 7.66 -5.40
N ASN A 322 7.79 8.58 -5.11
CA ASN A 322 8.82 9.06 -6.06
C ASN A 322 9.76 7.95 -6.57
N ILE A 323 9.90 6.82 -5.85
CA ILE A 323 10.73 5.68 -6.28
C ILE A 323 9.93 4.70 -7.14
N ILE A 324 8.60 4.66 -7.01
CA ILE A 324 7.76 3.61 -7.60
C ILE A 324 7.90 3.57 -9.11
N GLU A 325 7.89 4.72 -9.79
CA GLU A 325 8.04 4.78 -11.25
C GLU A 325 9.41 4.30 -11.74
N GLN A 326 10.47 4.56 -10.97
CA GLN A 326 11.81 4.06 -11.30
C GLN A 326 11.90 2.55 -11.11
N THR A 327 11.42 2.04 -9.97
CA THR A 327 11.39 0.59 -9.71
C THR A 327 10.50 -0.13 -10.71
N LYS A 328 9.37 0.47 -11.09
CA LYS A 328 8.48 -0.05 -12.12
C LYS A 328 9.21 -0.23 -13.44
N LYS A 329 9.93 0.79 -13.93
CA LYS A 329 10.70 0.69 -15.18
C LYS A 329 11.76 -0.42 -15.13
N ASP A 330 12.45 -0.56 -14.00
CA ASP A 330 13.45 -1.61 -13.82
C ASP A 330 12.79 -3.00 -13.87
N TYR A 331 11.59 -3.15 -13.31
CA TYR A 331 10.84 -4.39 -13.31
C TYR A 331 10.26 -4.67 -14.71
N GLU A 332 9.68 -3.68 -15.39
CA GLU A 332 9.19 -3.81 -16.77
C GLU A 332 10.32 -4.26 -17.71
N GLY A 333 11.55 -3.79 -17.50
CA GLY A 333 12.73 -4.22 -18.25
C GLY A 333 13.15 -5.69 -18.03
N VAL A 334 12.77 -6.30 -16.89
CA VAL A 334 13.05 -7.71 -16.56
C VAL A 334 11.90 -8.62 -16.98
N PHE A 335 10.67 -8.23 -16.68
CA PHE A 335 9.47 -9.07 -16.84
C PHE A 335 8.74 -8.87 -18.16
N GLY A 336 8.75 -7.66 -18.74
CA GLY A 336 7.78 -7.19 -19.72
C GLY A 336 6.73 -6.27 -19.07
N ALA A 337 6.27 -5.24 -19.79
CA ALA A 337 5.37 -4.23 -19.23
C ALA A 337 3.98 -4.79 -18.86
N GLU A 338 3.51 -5.79 -19.61
CA GLU A 338 2.24 -6.47 -19.43
C GLU A 338 2.19 -7.38 -18.19
N ARG A 339 3.33 -7.65 -17.55
CA ARG A 339 3.46 -8.53 -16.38
C ARG A 339 3.74 -7.77 -15.08
N VAL A 340 3.80 -6.44 -15.14
CA VAL A 340 4.11 -5.57 -14.01
C VAL A 340 2.95 -4.62 -13.73
N LEU A 341 2.38 -4.72 -12.54
CA LEU A 341 1.29 -3.85 -12.10
C LEU A 341 1.79 -2.91 -11.01
N ALA A 342 1.65 -1.60 -11.23
CA ALA A 342 1.96 -0.58 -10.24
C ALA A 342 0.68 -0.03 -9.58
N HIS A 343 0.60 -0.11 -8.26
CA HIS A 343 -0.53 0.40 -7.47
C HIS A 343 -0.04 1.35 -6.36
N HIS A 344 -0.11 2.66 -6.60
CA HIS A 344 0.38 3.67 -5.65
C HIS A 344 -0.63 4.79 -5.29
N ARG A 345 -1.87 4.76 -5.80
CA ARG A 345 -2.87 5.81 -5.53
C ARG A 345 -3.54 5.66 -4.17
N LEU A 346 -3.83 6.76 -3.48
CA LEU A 346 -4.45 6.78 -2.14
C LEU A 346 -5.99 6.76 -2.17
N ASN A 347 -6.62 6.96 -3.33
CA ASN A 347 -8.08 7.11 -3.45
C ASN A 347 -8.91 5.90 -3.02
N ASP A 348 -8.28 4.73 -2.87
CA ASP A 348 -8.93 3.54 -2.32
C ASP A 348 -9.37 3.73 -0.86
N TYR A 349 -8.71 4.62 -0.12
CA TYR A 349 -8.94 4.86 1.31
C TYR A 349 -9.72 6.15 1.62
N THR A 350 -9.92 7.04 0.65
CA THR A 350 -10.61 8.33 0.85
C THR A 350 -12.08 8.32 0.40
N ALA A 351 -12.47 7.38 -0.46
CA ALA A 351 -13.83 7.27 -1.00
C ALA A 351 -14.90 6.94 0.06
N GLY A 352 -14.52 6.29 1.18
CA GLY A 352 -15.46 5.86 2.22
C GLY A 352 -16.05 6.97 3.10
N LYS A 353 -15.51 8.20 3.09
CA LYS A 353 -15.92 9.26 4.03
C LYS A 353 -17.07 10.17 3.56
N LYS A 354 -17.63 9.97 2.36
CA LYS A 354 -18.73 10.80 1.82
C LYS A 354 -20.05 10.07 1.54
N ALA A 355 -20.20 8.80 1.91
CA ALA A 355 -21.41 8.02 1.61
C ALA A 355 -22.02 7.35 2.86
N GLU A 356 -22.32 8.11 3.90
CA GLU A 356 -23.32 7.67 4.87
C GLU A 356 -24.71 7.87 4.24
N GLY A 357 -25.30 6.79 3.68
CA GLY A 357 -26.72 6.73 3.37
C GLY A 357 -27.16 6.40 1.93
N LYS A 358 -26.26 5.94 1.04
CA LYS A 358 -26.68 5.34 -0.24
C LYS A 358 -26.10 3.94 -0.38
N GLU A 359 -26.98 2.95 -0.47
CA GLU A 359 -26.62 1.60 -0.90
C GLU A 359 -25.87 1.71 -2.24
N GLU A 360 -24.68 1.10 -2.35
CA GLU A 360 -24.00 0.95 -3.63
C GLU A 360 -24.92 0.16 -4.56
N ASP A 361 -25.33 0.77 -5.67
CA ASP A 361 -26.21 0.15 -6.65
C ASP A 361 -25.49 -1.05 -7.31
N GLU A 362 -25.97 -2.27 -7.03
CA GLU A 362 -25.41 -3.57 -7.47
C GLU A 362 -25.29 -3.72 -8.99
N ASN A 363 -25.91 -2.83 -9.78
CA ASN A 363 -26.04 -2.97 -11.24
C ASN A 363 -25.00 -2.22 -12.09
N VAL A 364 -23.93 -1.68 -11.51
CA VAL A 364 -22.87 -1.00 -12.29
C VAL A 364 -21.67 -1.93 -12.50
N PRO A 365 -21.36 -2.34 -13.76
CA PRO A 365 -20.22 -3.21 -14.04
C PRO A 365 -18.91 -2.58 -13.56
N VAL A 366 -18.19 -3.32 -12.71
CA VAL A 366 -16.87 -2.92 -12.20
C VAL A 366 -15.87 -3.02 -13.35
N ASP A 367 -15.07 -1.97 -13.52
CA ASP A 367 -14.08 -1.89 -14.58
C ASP A 367 -13.04 -3.02 -14.46
N ARG A 368 -12.84 -3.89 -15.47
CA ARG A 368 -11.87 -5.00 -15.50
C ARG A 368 -10.47 -4.56 -15.13
N VAL A 369 -9.97 -3.45 -15.69
CA VAL A 369 -8.64 -2.92 -15.36
C VAL A 369 -8.60 -2.39 -13.92
N MET A 370 -9.73 -1.93 -13.37
CA MET A 370 -9.82 -1.58 -11.95
C MET A 370 -9.90 -2.80 -11.06
N THR A 371 -10.70 -3.79 -11.44
CA THR A 371 -10.79 -5.06 -10.73
C THR A 371 -9.41 -5.70 -10.69
N GLU A 372 -8.68 -5.79 -11.80
CA GLU A 372 -7.31 -6.33 -11.86
C GLU A 372 -6.32 -5.56 -10.95
N VAL A 373 -6.37 -4.22 -10.92
CA VAL A 373 -5.48 -3.42 -10.05
C VAL A 373 -5.86 -3.48 -8.57
N GLU A 374 -7.15 -3.55 -8.25
CA GLU A 374 -7.63 -3.72 -6.88
C GLU A 374 -7.42 -5.15 -6.37
N SER A 375 -7.45 -6.12 -7.28
CA SER A 375 -7.26 -7.54 -7.02
C SER A 375 -5.80 -7.98 -7.14
N TRP A 376 -4.88 -7.11 -7.56
CA TRP A 376 -3.46 -7.44 -7.78
C TRP A 376 -3.25 -8.63 -8.73
N GLU A 377 -3.95 -8.61 -9.87
CA GLU A 377 -3.88 -9.63 -10.92
C GLU A 377 -2.73 -9.34 -11.91
N SER A 378 -1.48 -9.53 -11.47
CA SER A 378 -0.28 -9.51 -12.34
C SER A 378 0.90 -10.23 -11.70
N ASP A 379 1.77 -10.88 -12.49
CA ASP A 379 2.90 -11.68 -11.98
C ASP A 379 3.74 -10.96 -10.93
N VAL A 380 3.95 -9.66 -11.16
CA VAL A 380 4.66 -8.76 -10.24
C VAL A 380 3.82 -7.53 -9.92
N ILE A 381 3.76 -7.22 -8.63
CA ILE A 381 3.07 -6.04 -8.10
C ILE A 381 4.10 -5.09 -7.51
N VAL A 382 4.06 -3.81 -7.88
CA VAL A 382 4.82 -2.73 -7.24
C VAL A 382 3.82 -1.81 -6.55
N THR A 383 3.93 -1.64 -5.23
CA THR A 383 2.94 -0.96 -4.40
C THR A 383 3.59 -0.06 -3.34
N THR A 384 2.78 0.69 -2.59
CA THR A 384 3.26 1.48 -1.44
C THR A 384 3.12 0.72 -0.12
N PHE A 385 3.88 1.13 0.91
CA PHE A 385 3.64 0.65 2.29
C PHE A 385 2.21 0.91 2.76
N VAL A 386 1.64 2.06 2.42
CA VAL A 386 0.24 2.38 2.75
C VAL A 386 -0.68 1.33 2.14
N GLN A 387 -0.60 1.13 0.83
CA GLN A 387 -1.43 0.15 0.13
C GLN A 387 -1.26 -1.28 0.65
N PHE A 388 -0.03 -1.65 1.00
CA PHE A 388 0.27 -2.97 1.56
C PHE A 388 -0.33 -3.13 2.96
N PHE A 389 0.08 -2.32 3.94
CA PHE A 389 -0.32 -2.53 5.34
C PHE A 389 -1.77 -2.16 5.62
N HIS A 390 -2.32 -1.13 4.97
CA HIS A 390 -3.74 -0.77 5.14
C HIS A 390 -4.68 -1.81 4.52
N SER A 391 -4.19 -2.63 3.58
CA SER A 391 -4.96 -3.79 3.11
C SER A 391 -5.06 -4.92 4.13
N ILE A 392 -4.11 -4.99 5.07
CA ILE A 392 -4.05 -6.05 6.10
C ILE A 392 -4.73 -5.60 7.39
N VAL A 393 -4.63 -4.33 7.75
CA VAL A 393 -5.10 -3.75 9.03
C VAL A 393 -6.40 -2.98 8.80
N THR A 394 -7.49 -3.67 8.47
CA THR A 394 -8.79 -3.06 8.18
C THR A 394 -9.92 -4.09 8.17
N GLY A 395 -11.17 -3.61 8.30
CA GLY A 395 -12.39 -4.36 8.02
C GLY A 395 -13.08 -3.96 6.71
N GLU A 396 -12.49 -3.03 5.95
CA GLU A 396 -13.11 -2.47 4.75
C GLU A 396 -13.03 -3.41 3.56
N ASN A 397 -14.13 -3.52 2.81
CA ASN A 397 -14.25 -4.43 1.67
C ASN A 397 -13.16 -4.23 0.61
N ARG A 398 -13.06 -3.01 0.09
CA ARG A 398 -12.23 -2.71 -1.09
C ARG A 398 -10.74 -2.94 -0.83
N PRO A 399 -10.12 -2.49 0.29
CA PRO A 399 -8.74 -2.83 0.59
C PRO A 399 -8.50 -4.33 0.82
N LEU A 400 -9.45 -5.06 1.44
CA LEU A 400 -9.29 -6.47 1.76
C LEU A 400 -9.21 -7.38 0.51
N LYS A 401 -9.71 -6.93 -0.66
CA LYS A 401 -9.71 -7.73 -1.91
C LYS A 401 -8.34 -8.34 -2.23
N LYS A 402 -7.25 -7.62 -1.95
CA LYS A 402 -5.89 -8.02 -2.33
C LYS A 402 -5.19 -8.96 -1.33
N VAL A 403 -5.74 -9.16 -0.13
CA VAL A 403 -5.10 -9.95 0.95
C VAL A 403 -4.86 -11.40 0.54
N ASN A 404 -5.77 -12.02 -0.22
CA ASN A 404 -5.61 -13.39 -0.68
C ASN A 404 -4.34 -13.59 -1.52
N LYS A 405 -3.88 -12.55 -2.24
CA LYS A 405 -2.65 -12.58 -3.06
C LYS A 405 -1.37 -12.61 -2.24
N LEU A 406 -1.44 -12.32 -0.94
CA LEU A 406 -0.29 -12.45 -0.04
C LEU A 406 0.05 -13.92 0.23
N ALA A 407 -0.94 -14.82 0.12
CA ALA A 407 -0.78 -16.23 0.42
C ALA A 407 0.19 -16.93 -0.54
N GLY A 408 1.26 -17.50 0.04
CA GLY A 408 2.36 -18.13 -0.67
C GLY A 408 3.25 -17.18 -1.50
N SER A 409 3.01 -15.87 -1.47
CA SER A 409 3.79 -14.87 -2.24
C SER A 409 5.21 -14.65 -1.69
N ILE A 410 6.04 -13.99 -2.50
CA ILE A 410 7.30 -13.39 -2.05
C ILE A 410 7.09 -11.87 -2.01
N VAL A 411 7.22 -11.28 -0.83
CA VAL A 411 7.08 -9.84 -0.59
C VAL A 411 8.45 -9.22 -0.33
N ILE A 412 8.83 -8.25 -1.15
CA ILE A 412 10.01 -7.41 -0.96
C ILE A 412 9.54 -6.10 -0.31
N LEU A 413 10.06 -5.81 0.89
CA LEU A 413 9.84 -4.52 1.55
C LEU A 413 11.14 -3.72 1.44
N ASP A 414 11.12 -2.65 0.64
CA ASP A 414 12.27 -1.79 0.44
C ASP A 414 12.25 -0.60 1.42
N GLU A 415 13.43 -0.20 1.89
CA GLU A 415 13.65 0.84 2.89
C GLU A 415 12.73 0.70 4.14
N VAL A 416 12.66 -0.52 4.70
CA VAL A 416 11.78 -0.86 5.84
C VAL A 416 11.98 0.01 7.08
N GLN A 417 13.12 0.67 7.18
CA GLN A 417 13.43 1.61 8.25
C GLN A 417 12.52 2.83 8.26
N SER A 418 11.96 3.24 7.11
CA SER A 418 11.10 4.42 7.03
C SER A 418 9.71 4.23 7.68
N LEU A 419 9.42 3.04 8.22
CA LEU A 419 8.19 2.80 8.95
C LEU A 419 8.19 3.63 10.25
N PRO A 420 7.07 4.25 10.64
CA PRO A 420 7.00 4.95 11.92
C PRO A 420 7.32 3.98 13.08
N ASP A 421 8.26 4.35 13.94
CA ASP A 421 8.68 3.59 15.13
C ASP A 421 7.50 3.07 15.96
N VAL A 422 6.43 3.89 16.10
CA VAL A 422 5.21 3.54 16.85
C VAL A 422 4.47 2.33 16.30
N TYR A 423 4.64 2.00 15.01
CA TYR A 423 4.02 0.84 14.36
C TYR A 423 5.01 -0.29 14.09
N MET A 424 6.31 -0.11 14.35
CA MET A 424 7.29 -1.19 14.14
C MET A 424 6.94 -2.49 14.89
N PRO A 425 6.51 -2.47 16.17
CA PRO A 425 6.10 -3.71 16.84
C PRO A 425 4.91 -4.39 16.15
N LEU A 426 3.86 -3.63 15.82
CA LEU A 426 2.68 -4.15 15.11
C LEU A 426 3.08 -4.75 13.75
N VAL A 427 3.84 -4.00 12.95
CA VAL A 427 4.28 -4.46 11.62
C VAL A 427 5.14 -5.71 11.74
N GLY A 428 6.10 -5.76 12.67
CA GLY A 428 6.89 -6.96 12.93
C GLY A 428 6.03 -8.18 13.24
N ALA A 429 5.02 -8.02 14.11
CA ALA A 429 4.07 -9.09 14.44
C ALA A 429 3.22 -9.51 13.22
N LEU A 430 2.75 -8.56 12.40
CA LEU A 430 2.05 -8.85 11.16
C LEU A 430 2.91 -9.66 10.19
N LEU A 431 4.17 -9.28 9.97
CA LEU A 431 5.07 -10.04 9.08
C LEU A 431 5.29 -11.48 9.57
N ARG A 432 5.46 -11.66 10.89
CA ARG A 432 5.55 -13.00 11.50
C ARG A 432 4.29 -13.82 11.25
N LYS A 433 3.11 -13.25 11.47
CA LYS A 433 1.84 -13.97 11.31
C LYS A 433 1.42 -14.20 9.86
N LEU A 434 1.76 -13.30 8.94
CA LEU A 434 1.60 -13.54 7.50
C LEU A 434 2.55 -14.66 7.04
N ALA A 435 3.79 -14.66 7.52
CA ALA A 435 4.73 -15.75 7.24
C ALA A 435 4.24 -17.11 7.80
N GLU A 436 3.63 -17.10 8.98
CA GLU A 436 3.08 -18.29 9.64
C GLU A 436 1.80 -18.81 8.97
N PHE A 437 0.76 -17.96 8.86
CA PHE A 437 -0.57 -18.38 8.43
C PHE A 437 -0.73 -18.43 6.92
N TYR A 438 -0.07 -17.53 6.18
CA TYR A 438 -0.19 -17.44 4.72
C TYR A 438 1.01 -18.05 4.00
N GLY A 439 2.07 -18.40 4.73
CA GLY A 439 3.32 -18.88 4.13
C GLY A 439 4.02 -17.83 3.26
N THR A 440 3.72 -16.54 3.46
CA THR A 440 4.38 -15.45 2.73
C THR A 440 5.88 -15.43 3.04
N ARG A 441 6.75 -15.29 2.02
CA ARG A 441 8.18 -15.02 2.26
C ARG A 441 8.47 -13.55 2.17
N PHE A 442 9.23 -13.01 3.12
CA PHE A 442 9.61 -11.61 3.16
C PHE A 442 11.10 -11.41 2.88
N ILE A 443 11.44 -10.45 2.04
CA ILE A 443 12.80 -9.92 1.87
C ILE A 443 12.78 -8.47 2.36
N LEU A 444 13.39 -8.22 3.52
CA LEU A 444 13.46 -6.91 4.16
C LEU A 444 14.75 -6.20 3.77
N MET A 445 14.65 -5.22 2.89
CA MET A 445 15.81 -4.50 2.37
C MET A 445 15.97 -3.15 3.02
N THR A 446 17.21 -2.79 3.34
CA THR A 446 17.49 -1.52 4.02
C THR A 446 18.98 -1.18 3.97
N ALA A 447 19.28 0.11 4.13
CA ALA A 447 20.63 0.54 4.49
C ALA A 447 21.00 0.17 5.94
N THR A 448 20.01 0.08 6.84
CA THR A 448 20.21 -0.08 8.28
C THR A 448 19.03 -0.86 8.88
N GLN A 449 19.27 -2.05 9.44
CA GLN A 449 18.15 -2.88 9.94
C GLN A 449 17.50 -2.26 11.17
N PRO A 450 16.21 -1.88 11.09
CA PRO A 450 15.44 -1.63 12.30
C PRO A 450 15.25 -2.94 13.06
N LYS A 451 15.07 -2.85 14.38
CA LYS A 451 14.73 -4.01 15.23
C LYS A 451 13.26 -4.45 15.09
N LEU A 452 12.72 -4.36 13.87
CA LEU A 452 11.31 -4.60 13.53
C LEU A 452 10.82 -5.97 13.98
N LEU A 453 11.53 -7.03 13.59
CA LEU A 453 11.14 -8.41 13.93
C LEU A 453 11.28 -8.69 15.43
N GLU A 454 12.30 -8.13 16.08
CA GLU A 454 12.52 -8.28 17.53
C GLU A 454 11.43 -7.55 18.34
N LEU A 455 11.02 -6.36 17.91
CA LEU A 455 9.88 -5.63 18.47
C LEU A 455 8.56 -6.39 18.27
N GLY A 456 8.37 -6.99 17.09
CA GLY A 456 7.23 -7.86 16.81
C GLY A 456 7.20 -9.10 17.70
N ASP A 457 8.34 -9.78 17.86
CA ASP A 457 8.46 -10.95 18.73
C ASP A 457 8.16 -10.58 20.21
N ARG A 458 8.55 -9.39 20.66
CA ARG A 458 8.17 -8.85 21.99
C ARG A 458 6.67 -8.62 22.13
N LEU A 459 6.03 -8.04 21.11
CA LEU A 459 4.58 -7.84 21.10
C LEU A 459 3.83 -9.18 21.12
N LEU A 460 4.35 -10.19 20.41
CA LEU A 460 3.79 -11.54 20.38
C LEU A 460 4.08 -12.36 21.66
N GLY A 461 4.99 -11.90 22.53
CA GLY A 461 5.40 -12.63 23.74
C GLY A 461 6.18 -13.92 23.46
N GLY A 462 6.78 -14.06 22.28
CA GLY A 462 7.43 -15.29 21.81
C GLY A 462 8.82 -15.08 21.23
N LYS A 463 9.49 -16.18 20.87
CA LYS A 463 10.71 -16.17 20.05
C LYS A 463 10.43 -16.88 18.75
N SER A 464 10.67 -16.19 17.64
CA SER A 464 10.51 -16.74 16.30
C SER A 464 11.87 -17.17 15.73
N LEU A 465 11.86 -17.91 14.61
CA LEU A 465 13.07 -18.21 13.86
C LEU A 465 13.78 -16.90 13.44
N PRO A 466 15.11 -16.81 13.59
CA PRO A 466 15.86 -15.63 13.15
C PRO A 466 15.78 -15.49 11.62
N PRO A 467 15.79 -14.25 11.08
CA PRO A 467 15.87 -14.06 9.64
C PRO A 467 17.22 -14.54 9.09
N VAL A 468 17.25 -14.91 7.81
CA VAL A 468 18.50 -15.19 7.09
C VAL A 468 19.01 -13.91 6.47
N GLU A 469 20.22 -13.49 6.84
CA GLU A 469 20.90 -12.35 6.21
C GLU A 469 21.47 -12.76 4.85
N LEU A 470 20.99 -12.11 3.80
CA LEU A 470 21.35 -12.38 2.42
C LEU A 470 22.73 -11.83 2.05
N LEU A 471 23.22 -10.80 2.75
CA LEU A 471 24.58 -10.29 2.59
C LEU A 471 25.38 -10.48 3.89
N PRO A 472 25.85 -11.70 4.20
CA PRO A 472 26.70 -11.93 5.36
C PRO A 472 27.99 -11.11 5.26
N GLY A 473 28.49 -10.63 6.40
CA GLY A 473 29.68 -9.77 6.41
C GLY A 473 29.46 -8.37 5.84
N ASN A 474 28.20 -7.94 5.70
CA ASN A 474 27.83 -6.61 5.19
C ASN A 474 28.56 -5.43 5.88
N GLU A 475 29.05 -5.59 7.11
CA GLU A 475 29.86 -4.60 7.82
C GLU A 475 31.08 -4.10 7.04
N SER A 476 31.78 -5.00 6.31
CA SER A 476 32.92 -4.64 5.48
C SER A 476 32.55 -3.57 4.45
N TYR A 477 31.37 -3.73 3.83
CA TYR A 477 30.88 -2.80 2.82
C TYR A 477 30.66 -1.39 3.36
N PHE A 478 30.25 -1.25 4.64
CA PHE A 478 30.08 0.04 5.29
C PHE A 478 31.42 0.64 5.75
N ARG A 479 32.35 -0.16 6.27
CA ARG A 479 33.65 0.33 6.77
C ARG A 479 34.54 0.92 5.67
N GLU A 480 34.40 0.42 4.45
CA GLU A 480 35.15 0.91 3.29
C GLU A 480 34.64 2.24 2.75
N LEU A 481 33.46 2.72 3.20
CA LEU A 481 32.92 3.99 2.76
C LEU A 481 33.64 5.14 3.46
N LYS A 482 34.25 6.01 2.65
CA LYS A 482 34.99 7.20 3.12
C LYS A 482 34.48 8.49 2.47
N ARG A 483 33.17 8.59 2.29
CA ARG A 483 32.55 9.67 1.51
C ARG A 483 32.23 10.88 2.37
N THR A 484 31.62 10.66 3.54
CA THR A 484 31.04 11.74 4.35
C THR A 484 31.38 11.70 5.84
N LYS A 485 31.22 12.84 6.50
CA LYS A 485 31.25 12.94 7.96
C LYS A 485 30.11 13.78 8.51
N LEU A 486 29.54 13.39 9.65
CA LEU A 486 28.54 14.20 10.35
C LEU A 486 29.25 15.16 11.30
N ILE A 487 28.84 16.42 11.30
CA ILE A 487 29.35 17.46 12.19
C ILE A 487 28.17 18.04 12.98
N PRO A 488 27.97 17.61 14.24
CA PRO A 488 26.89 18.12 15.07
C PRO A 488 27.10 19.59 15.49
N LEU A 489 26.17 20.47 15.14
CA LEU A 489 26.11 21.88 15.53
C LEU A 489 24.80 22.14 16.28
N LEU A 490 24.62 21.45 17.40
CA LEU A 490 23.34 21.40 18.13
C LEU A 490 23.28 22.33 19.36
N ALA A 491 24.38 23.03 19.67
CA ALA A 491 24.47 23.91 20.83
C ALA A 491 23.56 25.15 20.70
N GLU A 492 23.40 25.65 19.48
CA GLU A 492 22.58 26.81 19.17
C GLU A 492 21.29 26.37 18.46
N LYS A 493 20.22 27.14 18.66
CA LYS A 493 18.98 27.02 17.91
C LYS A 493 18.91 28.18 16.93
N HIS A 494 18.56 27.88 15.68
CA HIS A 494 18.53 28.86 14.62
C HIS A 494 17.10 29.19 14.18
N THR A 495 16.88 30.45 13.80
CA THR A 495 15.79 30.83 12.90
C THR A 495 16.23 30.55 11.47
N SER A 496 15.32 30.67 10.49
CA SER A 496 15.70 30.51 9.08
C SER A 496 16.75 31.54 8.63
N GLU A 497 16.68 32.77 9.14
CA GLU A 497 17.65 33.81 8.85
C GLU A 497 19.02 33.50 9.45
N THR A 498 19.09 33.21 10.76
CA THR A 498 20.37 32.92 11.41
C THR A 498 20.99 31.61 10.92
N LEU A 499 20.18 30.65 10.47
CA LEU A 499 20.66 29.45 9.81
C LEU A 499 21.26 29.76 8.43
N ALA A 500 20.63 30.62 7.63
CA ALA A 500 21.18 31.02 6.34
C ALA A 500 22.56 31.68 6.50
N ASP A 501 22.73 32.52 7.51
CA ASP A 501 24.03 33.12 7.85
C ASP A 501 25.05 32.06 8.28
N ALA A 502 24.69 31.16 9.21
CA ALA A 502 25.57 30.08 9.66
C ALA A 502 25.98 29.12 8.52
N ILE A 503 25.10 28.90 7.54
CA ILE A 503 25.40 28.12 6.32
C ILE A 503 26.44 28.86 5.48
N LEU A 504 26.27 30.17 5.28
CA LEU A 504 27.17 30.98 4.46
C LEU A 504 28.56 31.19 5.08
N GLU A 505 28.68 31.16 6.40
CA GLU A 505 29.99 31.15 7.08
C GLU A 505 30.84 29.92 6.70
N LYS A 506 30.19 28.81 6.35
CA LYS A 506 30.85 27.56 5.95
C LYS A 506 30.80 27.31 4.45
N TYR A 507 30.02 28.11 3.72
CA TYR A 507 29.89 28.04 2.28
C TYR A 507 31.22 28.39 1.62
N GLN A 508 31.58 27.60 0.60
CA GLN A 508 32.74 27.87 -0.22
C GLN A 508 32.25 28.17 -1.64
N PRO A 509 32.67 29.30 -2.25
CA PRO A 509 32.38 29.56 -3.64
C PRO A 509 32.79 28.37 -4.51
N GLN A 510 32.01 28.08 -5.55
CA GLN A 510 32.19 26.93 -6.47
C GLN A 510 31.82 25.54 -5.90
N ARG A 511 31.42 25.41 -4.63
CA ARG A 511 30.89 24.16 -4.09
C ARG A 511 29.36 24.11 -4.12
N SER A 512 28.84 22.93 -4.43
CA SER A 512 27.41 22.63 -4.40
C SER A 512 26.95 22.19 -3.02
N VAL A 513 25.89 22.80 -2.50
CA VAL A 513 25.39 22.62 -1.14
C VAL A 513 23.97 22.09 -1.15
N LEU A 514 23.74 21.04 -0.36
CA LEU A 514 22.41 20.55 -0.06
C LEU A 514 21.94 21.06 1.31
N VAL A 515 20.78 21.72 1.37
CA VAL A 515 20.17 22.20 2.62
C VAL A 515 18.84 21.48 2.80
N VAL A 516 18.71 20.65 3.83
CA VAL A 516 17.50 19.85 4.10
C VAL A 516 16.91 20.22 5.45
N VAL A 517 15.64 20.62 5.45
CA VAL A 517 14.91 20.97 6.66
C VAL A 517 13.60 20.20 6.77
N ASN A 518 13.06 20.13 7.98
CA ASN A 518 11.96 19.21 8.25
C ASN A 518 10.60 19.68 7.72
N THR A 519 10.39 20.98 7.54
CA THR A 519 9.09 21.54 7.16
C THR A 519 9.19 22.34 5.86
N ILE A 520 8.11 22.32 5.09
CA ILE A 520 8.01 23.09 3.83
C ILE A 520 8.14 24.59 4.11
N ARG A 521 7.53 25.12 5.19
CA ARG A 521 7.63 26.53 5.61
C ARG A 521 9.08 26.98 5.74
N ARG A 522 9.86 26.26 6.57
CA ARG A 522 11.28 26.58 6.81
C ARG A 522 12.11 26.46 5.54
N SER A 523 11.81 25.47 4.70
CA SER A 523 12.52 25.31 3.43
C SER A 523 12.30 26.49 2.49
N ILE A 524 11.11 27.11 2.50
CA ILE A 524 10.77 28.27 1.67
C ILE A 524 11.32 29.56 2.25
N GLU A 525 11.26 29.73 3.58
CA GLU A 525 11.94 30.84 4.27
C GLU A 525 13.44 30.85 3.93
N LEU A 526 14.13 29.72 4.05
CA LEU A 526 15.55 29.60 3.71
C LEU A 526 15.83 29.86 2.23
N TYR A 527 15.00 29.33 1.33
CA TYR A 527 15.14 29.59 -0.10
C TYR A 527 15.04 31.09 -0.42
N LYS A 528 14.06 31.80 0.17
CA LYS A 528 13.92 33.25 0.03
C LYS A 528 15.14 33.99 0.57
N GLN A 529 15.64 33.60 1.76
CA GLN A 529 16.84 34.18 2.36
C GLN A 529 18.08 34.04 1.46
N PHE A 530 18.33 32.87 0.87
CA PHE A 530 19.45 32.71 -0.06
C PHE A 530 19.29 33.56 -1.33
N ARG A 531 18.07 33.69 -1.86
CA ARG A 531 17.81 34.55 -3.02
C ARG A 531 18.02 36.03 -2.71
N GLU A 532 17.64 36.48 -1.51
CA GLU A 532 17.92 37.85 -1.05
C GLU A 532 19.42 38.10 -0.90
N LYS A 533 20.14 37.16 -0.30
CA LYS A 533 21.61 37.24 -0.17
C LYS A 533 22.33 37.18 -1.51
N GLN A 534 21.78 36.48 -2.51
CA GLN A 534 22.27 36.54 -3.90
C GLN A 534 22.03 37.92 -4.54
N ARG A 535 20.85 38.54 -4.34
CA ARG A 535 20.59 39.91 -4.83
C ARG A 535 21.49 40.95 -4.15
N ALA A 536 21.84 40.73 -2.88
CA ALA A 536 22.78 41.56 -2.13
C ALA A 536 24.26 41.33 -2.51
N GLY A 537 24.55 40.39 -3.42
CA GLY A 537 25.91 40.08 -3.87
C GLY A 537 26.75 39.26 -2.87
N ILE A 538 26.12 38.72 -1.81
CA ILE A 538 26.79 37.85 -0.83
C ILE A 538 27.01 36.46 -1.44
N ILE A 539 26.03 35.96 -2.19
CA ILE A 539 26.15 34.75 -3.00
C ILE A 539 26.39 35.20 -4.44
N GLY A 540 27.44 34.67 -5.07
CA GLY A 540 27.78 35.01 -6.44
C GLY A 540 26.66 34.67 -7.45
N PRO A 541 26.54 35.43 -8.55
CA PRO A 541 25.54 35.19 -9.59
C PRO A 541 25.74 33.84 -10.31
N GLU A 542 26.94 33.26 -10.26
CA GLU A 542 27.27 31.95 -10.82
C GLU A 542 26.67 30.77 -10.05
N THR A 543 26.31 30.97 -8.78
CA THR A 543 25.72 29.93 -7.94
C THR A 543 24.22 29.87 -8.13
N ALA A 544 23.73 28.80 -8.77
CA ALA A 544 22.30 28.60 -8.94
C ALA A 544 21.65 28.21 -7.60
N ILE A 545 20.47 28.77 -7.31
CA ILE A 545 19.71 28.44 -6.09
C ILE A 545 18.40 27.79 -6.53
N HIS A 546 18.19 26.54 -6.12
CA HIS A 546 17.01 25.75 -6.46
C HIS A 546 16.25 25.31 -5.20
N TYR A 547 14.98 24.93 -5.41
CA TYR A 547 14.06 24.52 -4.35
C TYR A 547 13.36 23.20 -4.70
N LEU A 548 13.24 22.28 -3.74
CA LEU A 548 12.58 20.99 -3.93
C LEU A 548 11.74 20.59 -2.71
N SER A 549 10.43 20.40 -2.90
CA SER A 549 9.58 19.79 -1.86
C SER A 549 8.33 19.17 -2.46
N THR A 550 7.58 18.42 -1.64
CA THR A 550 6.27 17.89 -2.01
C THR A 550 5.20 18.97 -2.23
N ASN A 551 5.47 20.25 -1.88
CA ASN A 551 4.59 21.39 -2.16
C ASN A 551 4.48 21.72 -3.65
N ILE A 552 5.42 21.22 -4.44
CA ILE A 552 5.52 21.44 -5.88
C ILE A 552 4.90 20.23 -6.60
N ILE A 553 4.17 20.47 -7.69
CA ILE A 553 3.61 19.41 -8.54
C ILE A 553 4.70 18.44 -9.05
N PRO A 554 4.40 17.15 -9.22
CA PRO A 554 5.39 16.15 -9.67
C PRO A 554 6.14 16.52 -10.95
N LYS A 555 5.48 17.14 -11.93
CA LYS A 555 6.10 17.61 -13.18
C LYS A 555 7.31 18.52 -12.91
N HIS A 556 7.11 19.61 -12.19
CA HIS A 556 8.18 20.57 -11.87
C HIS A 556 9.25 19.97 -10.96
N ARG A 557 8.88 19.07 -10.02
CA ARG A 557 9.89 18.38 -9.20
C ARG A 557 10.87 17.60 -10.07
N ARG A 558 10.39 16.89 -11.08
CA ARG A 558 11.23 16.16 -12.04
C ARG A 558 12.14 17.14 -12.81
N GLU A 559 11.60 18.26 -13.28
CA GLU A 559 12.36 19.29 -13.99
C GLU A 559 13.49 19.88 -13.12
N VAL A 560 13.21 20.20 -11.85
CA VAL A 560 14.22 20.68 -10.90
C VAL A 560 15.31 19.63 -10.69
N VAL A 561 14.93 18.36 -10.47
CA VAL A 561 15.89 17.27 -10.25
C VAL A 561 16.79 17.09 -11.47
N GLU A 562 16.24 17.04 -12.68
CA GLU A 562 17.03 16.90 -13.91
C GLU A 562 17.94 18.11 -14.15
N THR A 563 17.45 19.33 -13.91
CA THR A 563 18.23 20.57 -14.04
C THR A 563 19.42 20.56 -13.07
N VAL A 564 19.17 20.30 -11.79
CA VAL A 564 20.23 20.25 -10.77
C VAL A 564 21.21 19.13 -11.08
N LYS A 565 20.72 17.96 -11.56
CA LYS A 565 21.58 16.84 -11.96
C LYS A 565 22.54 17.24 -13.08
N GLU A 566 22.07 17.94 -14.10
CA GLU A 566 22.90 18.41 -15.20
C GLU A 566 23.93 19.46 -14.72
N MET A 567 23.53 20.38 -13.84
CA MET A 567 24.43 21.39 -13.27
C MET A 567 25.55 20.74 -12.45
N LEU A 568 25.21 19.81 -11.55
CA LEU A 568 26.19 19.08 -10.74
C LEU A 568 27.19 18.31 -11.63
N ARG A 569 26.70 17.65 -12.68
CA ARG A 569 27.56 16.94 -13.66
C ARG A 569 28.52 17.87 -14.40
N LYS A 570 28.13 19.11 -14.65
CA LYS A 570 28.97 20.13 -15.30
C LYS A 570 29.91 20.86 -14.32
N GLY A 571 29.80 20.58 -13.02
CA GLY A 571 30.56 21.28 -11.98
C GLY A 571 30.08 22.71 -11.72
N ASN A 572 28.85 23.05 -12.10
CA ASN A 572 28.28 24.36 -11.80
C ASN A 572 27.86 24.41 -10.32
N PRO A 573 28.19 25.46 -9.56
CA PRO A 573 27.82 25.56 -8.15
C PRO A 573 26.30 25.69 -7.98
N VAL A 574 25.73 24.83 -7.13
CA VAL A 574 24.30 24.83 -6.83
C VAL A 574 24.04 24.82 -5.32
N ILE A 575 23.13 25.66 -4.84
CA ILE A 575 22.49 25.50 -3.53
C ILE A 575 21.10 24.93 -3.76
N LEU A 576 20.87 23.70 -3.32
CA LEU A 576 19.54 23.09 -3.32
C LEU A 576 18.94 23.15 -1.91
N VAL A 577 17.83 23.87 -1.75
CA VAL A 577 17.03 23.83 -0.52
C VAL A 577 15.91 22.82 -0.70
N SER A 578 15.81 21.86 0.22
CA SER A 578 14.86 20.75 0.13
C SER A 578 14.22 20.40 1.47
N THR A 579 13.12 19.66 1.40
CA THR A 579 12.61 18.83 2.51
C THR A 579 13.12 17.39 2.40
N GLN A 580 12.52 16.46 3.17
CA GLN A 580 12.80 15.01 3.11
C GLN A 580 12.60 14.39 1.73
N THR A 581 11.97 15.11 0.79
CA THR A 581 11.78 14.70 -0.60
C THR A 581 13.08 14.26 -1.29
N ILE A 582 14.24 14.77 -0.86
CA ILE A 582 15.56 14.41 -1.39
C ILE A 582 16.11 13.08 -0.85
N GLU A 583 15.61 12.60 0.29
CA GLU A 583 16.16 11.44 1.00
C GLU A 583 16.00 10.16 0.17
N ALA A 584 14.94 10.06 -0.64
CA ALA A 584 14.57 8.84 -1.35
C ALA A 584 14.27 9.11 -2.84
N GLY A 585 14.82 8.28 -3.73
CA GLY A 585 14.50 8.29 -5.17
C GLY A 585 15.12 9.40 -6.01
N VAL A 586 15.99 10.22 -5.44
CA VAL A 586 16.67 11.30 -6.16
C VAL A 586 18.16 10.97 -6.32
N ASP A 587 18.70 11.02 -7.53
CA ASP A 587 20.10 10.67 -7.82
C ASP A 587 20.94 11.94 -8.07
N LEU A 588 21.28 12.63 -6.97
CA LEU A 588 22.08 13.85 -6.93
C LEU A 588 23.29 13.66 -5.99
N ASP A 589 24.39 14.33 -6.31
CA ASP A 589 25.66 14.27 -5.57
C ASP A 589 26.20 15.68 -5.28
N PHE A 590 26.17 16.09 -4.00
CA PHE A 590 26.57 17.42 -3.54
C PHE A 590 27.93 17.41 -2.85
N ASP A 591 28.55 18.59 -2.76
CA ASP A 591 29.87 18.71 -2.16
C ASP A 591 29.86 18.74 -0.63
N MET A 592 28.78 19.25 -0.05
CA MET A 592 28.53 19.35 1.38
C MET A 592 27.03 19.53 1.62
N GLY A 593 26.60 19.43 2.88
CA GLY A 593 25.22 19.75 3.19
C GLY A 593 24.95 20.13 4.64
N PHE A 594 23.72 20.55 4.86
CA PHE A 594 23.16 20.96 6.14
C PHE A 594 21.82 20.26 6.32
N ARG A 595 21.63 19.62 7.47
CA ARG A 595 20.41 18.88 7.80
C ARG A 595 19.88 19.34 9.14
N ASP A 596 18.64 19.80 9.18
CA ASP A 596 17.92 20.01 10.45
C ASP A 596 17.84 18.69 11.21
N LEU A 597 17.94 18.74 12.55
CA LEU A 597 17.90 17.57 13.41
C LEU A 597 16.70 16.69 13.06
N ALA A 598 16.97 15.42 12.79
CA ALA A 598 16.00 14.42 12.35
C ALA A 598 16.41 13.06 12.93
N PRO A 599 15.56 12.01 12.83
CA PRO A 599 15.96 10.66 13.18
C PRO A 599 17.26 10.24 12.50
N MET A 600 18.07 9.41 13.18
CA MET A 600 19.40 9.01 12.73
C MET A 600 19.42 8.48 11.28
N GLU A 601 18.40 7.74 10.88
CA GLU A 601 18.23 7.23 9.51
C GLU A 601 18.11 8.34 8.46
N SER A 602 17.32 9.39 8.70
CA SER A 602 17.16 10.53 7.78
C SER A 602 18.46 11.32 7.63
N LEU A 603 19.26 11.42 8.71
CA LEU A 603 20.59 12.03 8.64
C LEU A 603 21.51 11.24 7.70
N ILE A 604 21.51 9.91 7.80
CA ILE A 604 22.34 9.04 6.96
C ILE A 604 21.84 8.99 5.51
N GLN A 605 20.53 9.01 5.29
CA GLN A 605 19.96 9.10 3.94
C GLN A 605 20.34 10.42 3.25
N THR A 606 20.35 11.52 4.01
CA THR A 606 20.84 12.82 3.53
C THR A 606 22.35 12.77 3.25
N ALA A 607 23.14 12.16 4.14
CA ALA A 607 24.57 11.98 3.94
C ALA A 607 24.88 11.18 2.66
N GLY A 608 24.03 10.21 2.29
CA GLY A 608 24.12 9.46 1.04
C GLY A 608 23.88 10.26 -0.25
N ARG A 609 23.63 11.57 -0.15
CA ARG A 609 23.53 12.54 -1.25
C ARG A 609 24.73 13.49 -1.32
N ILE A 610 25.72 13.31 -0.46
CA ILE A 610 26.93 14.12 -0.37
C ILE A 610 28.13 13.23 -0.70
N ASN A 611 28.98 13.64 -1.65
CA ASN A 611 30.10 12.84 -2.16
C ASN A 611 29.70 11.38 -2.46
N ARG A 612 28.51 11.20 -3.02
CA ARG A 612 27.83 9.92 -3.26
C ARG A 612 28.69 8.98 -4.11
N GLU A 613 29.37 9.51 -5.13
CA GLU A 613 30.26 8.76 -6.01
C GLU A 613 31.66 8.50 -5.38
N GLY A 614 31.99 9.20 -4.28
CA GLY A 614 33.23 8.97 -3.54
C GLY A 614 34.50 9.44 -4.27
N HIS A 615 34.37 10.42 -5.16
CA HIS A 615 35.49 10.93 -5.97
C HIS A 615 36.44 11.85 -5.21
N LYS A 616 36.10 12.28 -4.00
CA LYS A 616 36.93 13.17 -3.19
C LYS A 616 37.83 12.39 -2.23
N GLU A 617 39.05 12.88 -2.06
CA GLU A 617 40.04 12.29 -1.13
C GLU A 617 39.64 12.45 0.34
N ASP A 618 38.99 13.57 0.69
CA ASP A 618 38.54 13.89 2.05
C ASP A 618 37.04 13.63 2.26
N PHE A 619 36.67 13.31 3.51
CA PHE A 619 35.29 13.19 3.94
C PHE A 619 34.53 14.52 3.79
N SER A 620 33.47 14.51 3.01
CA SER A 620 32.61 15.68 2.81
C SER A 620 31.65 15.88 3.99
N PRO A 621 31.48 17.12 4.49
CA PRO A 621 30.73 17.36 5.70
C PRO A 621 29.21 17.41 5.46
N LEU A 622 28.47 16.76 6.35
CA LEU A 622 27.06 17.04 6.61
C LEU A 622 26.93 17.67 7.99
N TYR A 623 26.59 18.95 8.03
CA TYR A 623 26.38 19.68 9.28
C TYR A 623 24.97 19.42 9.81
N ILE A 624 24.87 18.97 11.07
CA ILE A 624 23.58 18.74 11.73
C ILE A 624 23.24 19.98 12.54
N VAL A 625 22.21 20.71 12.12
CA VAL A 625 21.79 21.98 12.73
C VAL A 625 20.47 21.80 13.45
N ARG A 626 20.10 22.76 14.30
CA ARG A 626 18.82 22.73 15.01
C ARG A 626 18.01 23.99 14.73
N LEU A 627 16.88 23.84 14.04
CA LEU A 627 15.87 24.90 13.93
C LEU A 627 15.02 25.00 15.21
N GLU A 628 14.46 26.18 15.45
CA GLU A 628 13.51 26.40 16.54
C GLU A 628 12.17 25.67 16.35
N LYS A 629 11.56 25.25 17.47
CA LYS A 629 10.18 24.77 17.78
C LYS A 629 9.29 24.06 16.74
N ASP A 630 9.76 23.73 15.53
CA ASP A 630 8.92 23.18 14.46
C ASP A 630 9.19 21.70 14.14
N SER A 631 10.40 21.19 14.44
CA SER A 631 10.81 19.82 14.10
C SER A 631 9.97 18.74 14.82
N GLN A 632 9.42 19.09 16.00
CA GLN A 632 8.54 18.23 16.81
C GLN A 632 7.16 17.95 16.18
N TYR A 633 6.76 18.72 15.17
CA TYR A 633 5.51 18.48 14.42
C TYR A 633 5.67 17.41 13.34
N VAL A 634 6.91 17.09 12.96
CA VAL A 634 7.24 16.14 11.90
C VAL A 634 7.75 14.82 12.48
N TYR A 635 8.56 14.92 13.53
CA TYR A 635 9.04 13.77 14.28
C TYR A 635 8.62 13.90 15.75
N GLY A 636 8.10 12.83 16.33
CA GLY A 636 7.83 12.78 17.76
C GLY A 636 9.06 13.17 18.58
N LYS A 637 8.87 13.98 19.63
CA LYS A 637 9.94 14.56 20.45
C LYS A 637 10.99 13.53 20.91
N HIS A 638 10.54 12.32 21.27
CA HIS A 638 11.42 11.24 21.72
C HIS A 638 12.44 10.78 20.66
N HIS A 639 12.14 10.88 19.35
CA HIS A 639 13.08 10.51 18.28
C HIS A 639 14.23 11.50 18.16
N LEU A 640 13.90 12.78 18.26
CA LEU A 640 14.86 13.87 18.19
C LEU A 640 15.76 13.86 19.41
N ASP A 641 15.18 13.67 20.61
CA ASP A 641 15.95 13.57 21.86
C ASP A 641 16.94 12.39 21.83
N ARG A 642 16.53 11.24 21.28
CA ARG A 642 17.40 10.07 21.12
C ARG A 642 18.56 10.34 20.17
N THR A 643 18.27 10.92 19.02
CA THR A 643 19.31 11.27 18.03
C THR A 643 20.25 12.33 18.58
N GLU A 644 19.72 13.35 19.25
CA GLU A 644 20.50 14.39 19.91
C GLU A 644 21.46 13.78 20.93
N LYS A 645 20.99 12.89 21.82
CA LYS A 645 21.82 12.18 22.80
C LYS A 645 22.97 11.40 22.15
N LEU A 646 22.74 10.76 21.00
CA LEU A 646 23.78 10.01 20.27
C LEU A 646 24.84 10.92 19.64
N LEU A 647 24.45 12.14 19.26
CA LEU A 647 25.33 13.15 18.65
C LEU A 647 26.01 14.06 19.68
N GLN A 648 25.48 14.16 20.90
CA GLN A 648 26.03 14.99 21.97
C GLN A 648 27.50 14.65 22.27
N ASN A 649 28.30 15.68 22.55
CA ASN A 649 29.74 15.60 22.87
C ASN A 649 30.63 15.01 21.76
N ARG A 650 30.13 14.87 20.52
CA ARG A 650 30.92 14.44 19.37
C ARG A 650 31.23 15.64 18.47
N LYS A 651 32.50 15.84 18.14
CA LYS A 651 32.95 16.91 17.23
C LYS A 651 32.70 16.55 15.76
N GLU A 652 33.06 15.34 15.39
CA GLU A 652 32.80 14.77 14.07
C GLU A 652 32.58 13.26 14.20
N ILE A 653 31.87 12.69 13.23
CA ILE A 653 31.58 11.26 13.12
C ILE A 653 31.87 10.87 11.67
N LEU A 654 32.75 9.90 11.45
CA LEU A 654 33.09 9.46 10.10
C LEU A 654 32.09 8.40 9.61
N GLU A 655 31.90 8.30 8.28
CA GLU A 655 30.96 7.35 7.67
C GLU A 655 31.09 5.89 8.15
N PRO A 656 32.29 5.33 8.40
CA PRO A 656 32.43 3.98 8.96
C PRO A 656 31.73 3.77 10.31
N GLU A 657 31.47 4.84 11.07
CA GLU A 657 30.79 4.79 12.38
C GLU A 657 29.26 4.91 12.28
N TYR A 658 28.71 5.28 11.12
CA TYR A 658 27.27 5.56 10.97
C TYR A 658 26.42 4.35 11.33
N ARG A 659 26.85 3.16 10.93
CA ARG A 659 26.17 1.91 11.25
C ARG A 659 26.02 1.72 12.76
N ASN A 660 27.10 1.92 13.50
CA ASN A 660 27.11 1.74 14.95
C ASN A 660 26.16 2.72 15.66
N LEU A 661 26.04 3.94 15.13
CA LEU A 661 25.09 4.93 15.64
C LEU A 661 23.63 4.50 15.42
N VAL A 662 23.33 3.93 14.26
CA VAL A 662 21.97 3.44 13.96
C VAL A 662 21.63 2.19 14.77
N GLU A 663 22.59 1.28 14.91
CA GLU A 663 22.42 0.12 15.80
C GLU A 663 22.18 0.56 17.26
N ALA A 664 22.87 1.59 17.74
CA ALA A 664 22.62 2.18 19.05
C ALA A 664 21.22 2.81 19.13
N TYR A 665 20.80 3.56 18.10
CA TYR A 665 19.46 4.16 18.02
C TYR A 665 18.35 3.11 18.15
N TYR A 666 18.41 2.03 17.36
CA TYR A 666 17.36 1.00 17.43
C TYR A 666 17.48 0.09 18.65
N ARG A 667 18.67 -0.05 19.25
CA ARG A 667 18.81 -0.74 20.54
C ARG A 667 18.07 0.01 21.63
N GLU A 668 18.22 1.33 21.70
CA GLU A 668 17.52 2.16 22.67
C GLU A 668 16.00 2.17 22.39
N LEU A 669 15.58 2.10 21.12
CA LEU A 669 14.17 1.88 20.74
C LEU A 669 13.65 0.53 21.26
N LEU A 670 14.42 -0.53 21.04
CA LEU A 670 14.08 -1.87 21.49
C LEU A 670 14.00 -1.92 23.02
N GLU A 671 14.92 -1.28 23.74
CA GLU A 671 14.91 -1.15 25.20
C GLU A 671 13.67 -0.41 25.73
N ALA A 672 13.20 0.62 25.02
CA ALA A 672 11.95 1.33 25.35
C ALA A 672 10.70 0.42 25.25
N GLY A 673 10.76 -0.66 24.47
CA GLY A 673 9.73 -1.70 24.41
C GLY A 673 8.66 -1.44 23.35
N VAL A 674 7.49 -2.06 23.56
CA VAL A 674 6.35 -2.02 22.63
C VAL A 674 5.52 -0.76 22.91
N SER A 675 5.27 0.04 21.89
CA SER A 675 4.40 1.22 21.97
C SER A 675 2.96 0.86 22.32
N ASP A 676 2.27 1.76 23.01
CA ASP A 676 0.88 1.56 23.41
C ASP A 676 -0.05 1.49 22.19
N GLU A 677 0.23 2.27 21.14
CA GLU A 677 -0.50 2.23 19.88
C GLU A 677 -0.44 0.85 19.22
N SER A 678 0.77 0.27 19.09
CA SER A 678 0.92 -1.08 18.55
C SER A 678 0.26 -2.13 19.43
N ARG A 679 0.38 -2.01 20.77
CA ARG A 679 -0.24 -2.95 21.71
C ARG A 679 -1.76 -2.94 21.60
N GLN A 680 -2.37 -1.76 21.59
CA GLN A 680 -3.83 -1.63 21.49
C GLN A 680 -4.35 -2.11 20.14
N LEU A 681 -3.70 -1.74 19.03
CA LEU A 681 -4.07 -2.22 17.69
C LEU A 681 -4.00 -3.75 17.60
N TRP A 682 -2.98 -4.36 18.21
CA TRP A 682 -2.84 -5.81 18.25
C TRP A 682 -3.90 -6.48 19.13
N GLU A 683 -3.99 -6.08 20.41
CA GLU A 683 -4.83 -6.77 21.39
C GLU A 683 -6.32 -6.53 21.16
N GLN A 684 -6.72 -5.30 20.81
CA GLN A 684 -8.12 -4.93 20.63
C GLN A 684 -8.54 -5.06 19.17
N GLY A 685 -7.72 -4.56 18.24
CA GLY A 685 -8.04 -4.57 16.83
C GLY A 685 -7.92 -5.97 16.20
N ILE A 686 -6.72 -6.56 16.24
CA ILE A 686 -6.43 -7.85 15.60
C ILE A 686 -7.01 -9.01 16.44
N VAL A 687 -6.51 -9.22 17.65
CA VAL A 687 -6.93 -10.34 18.53
C VAL A 687 -8.37 -10.17 18.98
N GLY A 688 -8.79 -8.94 19.29
CA GLY A 688 -10.15 -8.61 19.71
C GLY A 688 -11.16 -8.48 18.57
N LEU A 689 -10.72 -8.50 17.31
CA LEU A 689 -11.55 -8.30 16.11
C LEU A 689 -12.33 -6.95 16.12
N ASP A 690 -11.77 -5.92 16.75
CA ASP A 690 -12.35 -4.56 16.73
C ASP A 690 -11.91 -3.79 15.48
N PHE A 691 -12.70 -3.92 14.41
CA PHE A 691 -12.46 -3.22 13.15
C PHE A 691 -12.55 -1.68 13.26
N GLU A 692 -13.22 -1.12 14.27
CA GLU A 692 -13.21 0.34 14.48
C GLU A 692 -11.87 0.78 15.05
N LYS A 693 -11.29 -0.01 15.96
CA LYS A 693 -9.95 0.25 16.50
C LYS A 693 -8.89 0.20 15.40
N LEU A 694 -9.03 -0.71 14.43
CA LEU A 694 -8.10 -0.82 13.30
C LEU A 694 -8.05 0.45 12.42
N LYS A 695 -9.11 1.28 12.39
CA LYS A 695 -9.11 2.55 11.64
C LYS A 695 -8.13 3.59 12.19
N GLU A 696 -7.63 3.41 13.42
CA GLU A 696 -6.59 4.25 14.00
C GLU A 696 -5.22 4.01 13.35
N PHE A 697 -5.00 2.86 12.71
CA PHE A 697 -3.74 2.56 12.03
C PHE A 697 -3.56 3.46 10.80
N GLN A 698 -2.61 4.40 10.88
CA GLN A 698 -2.33 5.36 9.81
C GLN A 698 -0.83 5.53 9.62
N LEU A 699 -0.27 4.95 8.55
CA LEU A 699 1.14 5.12 8.19
C LEU A 699 1.46 6.54 7.71
N ILE A 700 0.45 7.22 7.14
CA ILE A 700 0.49 8.65 6.86
C ILE A 700 -0.52 9.30 7.81
N GLU A 701 -0.04 10.10 8.75
CA GLU A 701 -0.91 10.77 9.71
C GLU A 701 -1.95 11.63 9.00
N ARG A 702 -3.21 11.51 9.44
CA ARG A 702 -4.34 12.36 9.02
C ARG A 702 -4.59 12.34 7.51
N MET A 703 -4.49 11.17 6.86
CA MET A 703 -4.83 11.02 5.44
C MET A 703 -6.19 11.62 5.06
N GLY A 704 -7.17 11.58 5.97
CA GLY A 704 -8.51 12.16 5.74
C GLY A 704 -8.57 13.69 5.73
N GLU A 705 -7.47 14.39 6.02
CA GLU A 705 -7.37 15.85 5.94
C GLU A 705 -6.67 16.31 4.65
N VAL A 706 -6.11 15.39 3.86
CA VAL A 706 -5.38 15.69 2.62
C VAL A 706 -6.33 15.67 1.43
N VAL A 707 -6.23 16.66 0.55
CA VAL A 707 -6.97 16.72 -0.71
C VAL A 707 -6.01 16.98 -1.87
N ASP A 708 -6.26 16.33 -3.01
CA ASP A 708 -5.56 16.63 -4.25
C ASP A 708 -6.11 17.94 -4.84
N VAL A 709 -5.22 18.80 -5.30
CA VAL A 709 -5.53 20.06 -5.99
C VAL A 709 -4.90 20.00 -7.38
N PHE A 710 -5.73 20.01 -8.42
CA PHE A 710 -5.30 20.08 -9.80
C PHE A 710 -4.96 21.53 -10.18
N VAL A 711 -3.71 21.75 -10.59
CA VAL A 711 -3.22 23.06 -11.02
C VAL A 711 -3.26 23.13 -12.54
N GLU A 712 -4.19 23.90 -13.10
CA GLU A 712 -4.31 24.10 -14.55
C GLU A 712 -3.27 25.11 -15.04
N LEU A 713 -2.02 24.65 -15.07
CA LEU A 713 -0.83 25.50 -15.17
C LEU A 713 -0.46 25.90 -16.61
N ASP A 714 -0.69 25.02 -17.58
CA ASP A 714 -0.29 25.18 -18.97
C ASP A 714 -1.31 24.53 -19.92
N ASP A 715 -1.13 24.72 -21.23
CA ASP A 715 -2.04 24.21 -22.27
C ASP A 715 -2.24 22.69 -22.17
N THR A 716 -1.23 21.93 -21.74
CA THR A 716 -1.37 20.50 -21.52
C THR A 716 -2.26 20.19 -20.32
N ALA A 717 -2.14 20.95 -19.23
CA ALA A 717 -3.05 20.82 -18.09
C ALA A 717 -4.49 21.20 -18.47
N SER A 718 -4.68 22.26 -19.27
CA SER A 718 -5.99 22.64 -19.79
C SER A 718 -6.59 21.55 -20.66
N LEU A 719 -5.82 20.99 -21.59
CA LEU A 719 -6.24 19.87 -22.42
C LEU A 719 -6.68 18.65 -21.58
N LEU A 720 -5.96 18.35 -20.50
CA LEU A 720 -6.33 17.26 -19.58
C LEU A 720 -7.62 17.57 -18.81
N ALA A 721 -7.84 18.82 -18.42
CA ALA A 721 -9.07 19.26 -17.76
C ALA A 721 -10.27 19.20 -18.73
N ASP A 722 -10.10 19.65 -19.96
CA ASP A 722 -11.09 19.58 -21.03
C ASP A 722 -11.48 18.13 -21.33
N ALA A 723 -10.49 17.25 -21.50
CA ALA A 723 -10.74 15.82 -21.70
C ALA A 723 -11.51 15.18 -20.52
N TYR A 724 -11.30 15.69 -19.30
CA TYR A 724 -11.96 15.16 -18.10
C TYR A 724 -13.41 15.62 -18.05
N GLU A 725 -13.65 16.84 -18.48
CA GLU A 725 -14.98 17.42 -18.65
C GLU A 725 -15.78 16.70 -19.74
N GLU A 726 -15.20 16.52 -20.93
CA GLU A 726 -15.81 15.80 -22.05
C GLU A 726 -16.26 14.39 -21.66
N LEU A 727 -15.46 13.68 -20.85
CA LEU A 727 -15.82 12.36 -20.34
C LEU A 727 -17.00 12.35 -19.36
N ALA A 728 -17.26 13.47 -18.69
CA ALA A 728 -18.33 13.61 -17.72
C ALA A 728 -19.66 14.08 -18.34
N GLN A 729 -19.64 14.59 -19.58
CA GLN A 729 -20.83 15.07 -20.27
C GLN A 729 -21.66 13.95 -20.92
N ASP A 730 -22.97 14.22 -21.08
CA ASP A 730 -23.90 13.31 -21.74
C ASP A 730 -23.84 13.40 -23.28
N SER A 731 -23.58 14.60 -23.80
CA SER A 731 -23.22 14.82 -25.21
C SER A 731 -21.83 14.22 -25.50
N TRP A 732 -21.66 13.61 -26.67
CA TRP A 732 -20.42 12.96 -27.05
C TRP A 732 -19.83 13.57 -28.32
N GLU A 733 -19.00 14.61 -28.14
CA GLU A 733 -18.23 15.28 -29.20
C GLU A 733 -16.79 15.52 -28.71
N PRO A 734 -15.98 14.45 -28.49
CA PRO A 734 -14.67 14.57 -27.86
C PRO A 734 -13.63 15.20 -28.79
N GLN A 735 -13.08 16.36 -28.42
CA GLN A 735 -11.92 16.96 -29.10
C GLN A 735 -10.68 16.77 -28.25
N ALA A 736 -10.70 17.25 -27.01
CA ALA A 736 -9.58 17.20 -26.09
C ALA A 736 -9.20 15.76 -25.74
N LEU A 737 -10.18 14.88 -25.54
CA LEU A 737 -9.94 13.48 -25.23
C LEU A 737 -9.21 12.75 -26.35
N TRP A 738 -9.46 13.10 -27.62
CA TRP A 738 -8.76 12.51 -28.76
C TRP A 738 -7.30 12.95 -28.82
N GLU A 739 -7.02 14.22 -28.51
CA GLU A 739 -5.65 14.71 -28.43
C GLU A 739 -4.87 14.02 -27.29
N VAL A 740 -5.52 13.79 -26.14
CA VAL A 740 -4.92 13.06 -25.02
C VAL A 740 -4.73 11.57 -25.33
N PHE A 741 -5.65 10.97 -26.10
CA PHE A 741 -5.65 9.55 -26.47
C PHE A 741 -5.90 9.35 -27.99
N PRO A 742 -4.89 9.57 -28.86
CA PRO A 742 -5.07 9.58 -30.32
C PRO A 742 -5.55 8.26 -30.93
N GLY A 743 -5.39 7.15 -30.20
CA GLY A 743 -5.83 5.81 -30.62
C GLY A 743 -7.26 5.44 -30.22
N TRP A 744 -8.01 6.32 -29.55
CA TRP A 744 -9.39 6.05 -29.15
C TRP A 744 -10.37 6.19 -30.32
N LYS A 745 -11.40 5.32 -30.36
CA LYS A 745 -12.40 5.27 -31.44
C LYS A 745 -13.19 6.59 -31.50
N LYS A 746 -12.90 7.40 -32.52
CA LYS A 746 -13.42 8.77 -32.67
C LYS A 746 -14.95 8.88 -32.75
N ASP A 747 -15.60 7.85 -33.30
CA ASP A 747 -17.04 7.91 -33.64
C ASP A 747 -17.95 7.12 -32.68
N ALA A 748 -17.39 6.53 -31.61
CA ALA A 748 -18.16 5.69 -30.68
C ALA A 748 -18.19 6.31 -29.29
N LYS A 749 -19.41 6.57 -28.78
CA LYS A 749 -19.61 6.97 -27.38
C LYS A 749 -19.12 5.82 -26.49
N PRO A 750 -18.15 6.06 -25.58
CA PRO A 750 -17.66 5.03 -24.68
C PRO A 750 -18.80 4.56 -23.80
N THR A 751 -18.85 3.25 -23.62
CA THR A 751 -19.66 2.60 -22.59
C THR A 751 -19.35 3.21 -21.22
N VAL A 752 -20.26 3.04 -20.25
CA VAL A 752 -20.04 3.47 -18.84
C VAL A 752 -18.69 2.97 -18.32
N TYR A 753 -18.35 1.75 -18.70
CA TYR A 753 -17.10 1.07 -18.41
C TYR A 753 -15.87 1.76 -19.03
N GLU A 754 -15.91 2.03 -20.34
CA GLU A 754 -14.82 2.69 -21.07
C GLU A 754 -14.61 4.13 -20.58
N ARG A 755 -15.70 4.84 -20.25
CA ARG A 755 -15.64 6.17 -19.61
C ARG A 755 -14.88 6.12 -18.29
N ARG A 756 -15.15 5.12 -17.45
CA ARG A 756 -14.49 4.94 -16.14
C ARG A 756 -12.99 4.69 -16.30
N ASN A 757 -12.61 3.87 -17.29
CA ASN A 757 -11.21 3.61 -17.66
C ASN A 757 -10.49 4.86 -18.15
N LEU A 758 -11.06 5.53 -19.16
CA LEU A 758 -10.50 6.75 -19.72
C LEU A 758 -10.35 7.82 -18.65
N ARG A 759 -11.33 7.97 -17.75
CA ARG A 759 -11.26 8.88 -16.60
C ARG A 759 -10.09 8.53 -15.67
N ARG A 760 -9.80 7.25 -15.43
CA ARG A 760 -8.67 6.83 -14.59
C ARG A 760 -7.32 7.06 -15.26
N LEU A 761 -7.19 6.74 -16.54
CA LEU A 761 -5.99 7.01 -17.35
C LEU A 761 -5.73 8.52 -17.42
N LEU A 762 -6.80 9.29 -17.58
CA LEU A 762 -6.73 10.74 -17.58
C LEU A 762 -6.30 11.28 -16.22
N LEU A 763 -6.89 10.79 -15.13
CA LEU A 763 -6.43 11.07 -13.76
C LEU A 763 -4.95 10.69 -13.54
N ALA A 764 -4.41 9.69 -14.27
CA ALA A 764 -2.98 9.34 -14.22
C ALA A 764 -2.10 10.41 -14.85
N LYS A 765 -2.55 10.97 -15.98
CA LYS A 765 -1.85 12.07 -16.63
C LYS A 765 -2.01 13.37 -15.82
N MET A 766 -3.21 13.62 -15.27
CA MET A 766 -3.50 14.78 -14.44
C MET A 766 -2.71 14.78 -13.11
N SER A 767 -2.34 13.62 -12.56
CA SER A 767 -1.60 13.58 -11.29
C SER A 767 -0.22 14.25 -11.37
N GLU A 768 0.36 14.40 -12.56
CA GLU A 768 1.59 15.19 -12.76
C GLU A 768 1.42 16.68 -12.45
N TYR A 769 0.17 17.15 -12.44
CA TYR A 769 -0.26 18.52 -12.17
C TYR A 769 -1.05 18.64 -10.86
N MET A 770 -1.08 17.58 -10.04
CA MET A 770 -1.76 17.60 -8.75
C MET A 770 -0.78 17.81 -7.60
N VAL A 771 -1.15 18.69 -6.67
CA VAL A 771 -0.47 18.90 -5.38
C VAL A 771 -1.40 18.51 -4.25
N GLN A 772 -0.86 17.92 -3.19
CA GLN A 772 -1.62 17.52 -2.00
C GLN A 772 -1.55 18.58 -0.92
N ILE A 773 -2.71 19.04 -0.44
CA ILE A 773 -2.81 20.06 0.64
C ILE A 773 -3.66 19.54 1.80
N ARG A 774 -3.42 20.00 3.04
CA ARG A 774 -4.32 19.69 4.19
C ARG A 774 -5.43 20.74 4.35
N LEU A 775 -6.69 20.30 4.29
CA LEU A 775 -7.89 21.13 4.33
C LEU A 775 -7.99 22.05 5.56
N LYS A 776 -7.65 21.55 6.76
CA LYS A 776 -7.78 22.32 8.02
C LYS A 776 -6.89 23.57 8.08
N ARG A 777 -5.89 23.68 7.21
CA ARG A 777 -4.93 24.80 7.16
C ARG A 777 -5.05 25.66 5.89
N ALA A 778 -6.06 25.38 5.06
CA ALA A 778 -6.36 26.13 3.85
C ALA A 778 -7.81 26.65 3.88
N ILE A 779 -8.38 26.85 5.08
CA ILE A 779 -9.80 27.14 5.25
C ILE A 779 -10.16 28.52 4.67
N ALA A 780 -9.31 29.55 4.82
CA ALA A 780 -9.62 30.88 4.29
C ALA A 780 -9.19 31.08 2.81
N ASN A 781 -8.37 30.19 2.26
CA ASN A 781 -7.90 30.26 0.87
C ASN A 781 -8.00 28.88 0.17
N LEU A 782 -9.18 28.26 0.24
CA LEU A 782 -9.44 26.96 -0.36
C LEU A 782 -9.62 27.10 -1.89
N PRO A 783 -8.92 26.30 -2.72
CA PRO A 783 -9.17 26.28 -4.16
C PRO A 783 -10.60 25.83 -4.50
N LEU A 784 -11.05 26.14 -5.72
CA LEU A 784 -12.41 25.86 -6.17
C LEU A 784 -12.69 24.34 -6.22
N ASP A 785 -13.95 23.96 -6.05
CA ASP A 785 -14.37 22.60 -6.43
C ASP A 785 -14.26 22.49 -7.96
N PHE A 786 -13.82 21.34 -8.48
CA PHE A 786 -13.79 21.14 -9.94
C PHE A 786 -15.19 21.28 -10.56
N ALA A 787 -16.27 21.11 -9.79
CA ALA A 787 -17.64 21.39 -10.23
C ALA A 787 -17.86 22.85 -10.67
N SER A 788 -17.00 23.79 -10.27
CA SER A 788 -16.98 25.15 -10.82
C SER A 788 -16.65 25.18 -12.32
N ARG A 789 -16.03 24.13 -12.86
CA ARG A 789 -15.84 23.91 -14.29
C ARG A 789 -17.04 23.15 -14.85
N ASN A 790 -18.03 23.89 -15.34
CA ASN A 790 -19.22 23.37 -16.04
C ASN A 790 -20.03 22.28 -15.29
N GLY A 791 -20.02 22.31 -13.95
CA GLY A 791 -20.83 21.40 -13.12
C GLY A 791 -20.26 20.00 -12.93
N VAL A 792 -19.05 19.71 -13.41
CA VAL A 792 -18.45 18.38 -13.38
C VAL A 792 -17.89 18.05 -12.00
N LYS A 793 -18.45 17.04 -11.32
CA LYS A 793 -17.97 16.63 -9.99
C LYS A 793 -16.64 15.84 -10.07
N ALA A 794 -15.68 16.22 -9.23
CA ALA A 794 -14.43 15.50 -9.05
C ALA A 794 -14.10 15.22 -7.58
N SER A 795 -13.14 14.33 -7.34
CA SER A 795 -12.61 14.03 -6.00
C SER A 795 -11.47 14.95 -5.58
N PHE A 796 -11.16 15.98 -6.37
CA PHE A 796 -10.04 16.90 -6.21
C PHE A 796 -10.53 18.34 -6.38
N LEU A 797 -9.79 19.28 -5.81
CA LEU A 797 -10.01 20.72 -6.01
C LEU A 797 -9.27 21.22 -7.25
N TRP A 798 -9.59 22.43 -7.69
CA TRP A 798 -9.13 23.00 -8.95
C TRP A 798 -8.63 24.43 -8.77
N ILE A 799 -7.49 24.72 -9.39
CA ILE A 799 -7.01 26.09 -9.58
C ILE A 799 -7.12 26.41 -11.08
N PRO A 800 -8.02 27.34 -11.48
CA PRO A 800 -8.17 27.74 -12.88
C PRO A 800 -6.95 28.54 -13.37
N PRO A 801 -6.70 28.60 -14.70
CA PRO A 801 -5.57 29.32 -15.28
C PRO A 801 -5.47 30.78 -14.81
N SER A 802 -6.62 31.45 -14.65
CA SER A 802 -6.71 32.84 -14.19
C SER A 802 -6.29 33.06 -12.73
N GLU A 803 -6.30 32.03 -11.90
CA GLU A 803 -5.97 32.11 -10.47
C GLU A 803 -4.68 31.39 -10.09
N VAL A 804 -3.96 30.78 -11.05
CA VAL A 804 -2.71 30.06 -10.78
C VAL A 804 -1.74 30.92 -9.96
N GLN A 805 -1.50 32.17 -10.35
CA GLN A 805 -0.55 33.05 -9.65
C GLN A 805 -0.94 33.36 -8.19
N ARG A 806 -2.23 33.26 -7.87
CA ARG A 806 -2.74 33.46 -6.50
C ARG A 806 -2.45 32.25 -5.62
N TYR A 807 -2.67 31.04 -6.13
CA TYR A 807 -2.62 29.80 -5.35
C TYR A 807 -1.34 28.99 -5.52
N TYR A 808 -0.54 29.26 -6.54
CA TYR A 808 0.59 28.43 -6.90
C TYR A 808 1.77 29.27 -7.43
N ASP A 809 2.94 29.00 -6.87
CA ASP A 809 4.22 29.49 -7.34
C ASP A 809 4.93 28.37 -8.12
N PRO A 810 5.33 28.57 -9.38
CA PRO A 810 6.03 27.54 -10.16
C PRO A 810 7.30 27.00 -9.49
N VAL A 811 7.95 27.81 -8.66
CA VAL A 811 9.19 27.47 -7.96
C VAL A 811 8.90 26.87 -6.59
N THR A 812 8.10 27.51 -5.75
CA THR A 812 7.90 27.08 -4.34
C THR A 812 6.64 26.25 -4.11
N GLY A 813 5.78 26.11 -5.12
CA GLY A 813 4.57 25.30 -5.04
C GLY A 813 3.34 26.05 -4.52
N PHE A 814 2.41 25.32 -3.90
CA PHE A 814 1.15 25.87 -3.41
C PHE A 814 1.34 26.98 -2.35
N ARG A 815 0.52 28.04 -2.42
CA ARG A 815 0.51 29.22 -1.52
C ARG A 815 -0.67 29.16 -0.56
N ASP A 816 -0.43 29.39 0.72
CA ASP A 816 -1.51 29.43 1.72
C ASP A 816 -2.12 30.84 1.91
N GLU A 817 -3.03 30.95 2.88
CA GLU A 817 -3.76 32.16 3.27
C GLU A 817 -2.88 33.32 3.79
N THR A 818 -1.62 33.05 4.16
CA THR A 818 -0.63 34.06 4.59
C THR A 818 0.40 34.41 3.51
N GLY A 819 0.37 33.72 2.36
CA GLY A 819 1.43 33.81 1.34
C GLY A 819 2.72 33.07 1.72
N GLU A 820 2.66 32.27 2.79
CA GLU A 820 3.71 31.34 3.19
C GLU A 820 3.32 29.90 2.81
N ALA A 821 4.17 28.95 3.18
CA ALA A 821 4.07 27.58 2.69
C ALA A 821 3.96 26.56 3.82
N PHE A 822 3.47 25.39 3.44
CA PHE A 822 2.96 24.34 4.32
C PHE A 822 3.89 23.90 5.45
N ILE A 823 3.35 23.41 6.56
CA ILE A 823 4.07 22.53 7.49
C ILE A 823 3.57 21.11 7.19
N VAL A 824 4.41 20.25 6.62
CA VAL A 824 4.12 18.81 6.62
C VAL A 824 4.45 18.29 7.99
#